data_AF-A0A1B6JQU7-F1
#
_entry.id   AF-A0A1B6JQU7-F1
#
_cell.length_a   1.000
_cell.length_b   1.000
_cell.length_c   1.000
_cell.angle_alpha   90.00
_cell.angle_beta   90.00
_cell.angle_gamma   90.00
#
_symmetry.space_group_name_H-M   'P 1'
#
loop_
_entity.id
_entity.type
_entity.pdbx_description
1 polymer ?
#
loop_
_entity_poly.entity_id
_entity_poly.type
_entity_poly.pdbx_seq_one_letter_code
_entity_poly.pdbx_strand_id
1 'polypeptide(L)'
;PTSLLDREYLPEPTPDSTTSDIVIDHEDRTDSIVSSGIQDMSSALRRAVKRSISEPEDGIDETEGESGVNEEDSAPDNQSILRQLEENEKISHMFRCARIQGLDTVEGLLLFGKEHLYVIDGFTLLKTREIRDIESLPPDCHEPILPASGAPRQTNTKKHCSKFAYDDIREVHKRRYLLQPMALEVFSGDGRNYLLAFPRKVRNKVYQRFMAFATGIADSAQQSVAGQKRTANVEQGAGLLSNLIGETSVTQRWVRGEISNFQYLMHLNTLAGRSYNDLMQYPVFPWILADYDSDQLDLSHPSTFRDFSKPMGAQSPERLDQFKKRYKEWDDPHGETPPYHYGTHYSSAMIVCSYLVRMEPFTQHFLRLQGGHFDLADRMFNSVREAWLSASRHNMADVKELIPEFFYLPEFLCNSNNFDLGCKQNGVQLGDVVLPPWAKEDPREFIRVHRQALECDYVSQHLHEWIDLIFGHKQQGPAAVDSVNLFHHLFYEGNVDIYSIDDPLKKNATIGFINNFGQIPKQLFKKPHPAKKLNHRSSVLDPGPLNTPLMSERLFYHNLDNLKPSLQPIKELKGPVGQILQFEKTVQAVEQNKVLVPPTWSRYVAWGFADHSLRIGSYDSDKAAMVCEEVMQGSGEVVACVCPSSKIIVTAGTSSVVTMWEYTHKQLIVLQCLYGHNDAVTCLACSPAYNVIVSGSRDATAIVWDLSRRIFVRQLRDHAAPIAAVAVNDLTGDIATCAGTWLHLWSINGEELACVNTCVGRADRMQQILCVAFSQCREWDSQNVVMTGST
;
A
#
# COMPACT_ATOMS: atom_id res chain seq x y z
N PRO A 1 20.88 -40.36 20.21
CA PRO A 1 21.88 -41.13 19.43
C PRO A 1 22.18 -40.42 18.09
N THR A 2 23.27 -39.64 18.08
CA THR A 2 24.29 -39.48 17.02
C THR A 2 24.11 -40.30 15.73
N SER A 3 24.49 -39.90 14.50
CA SER A 3 25.28 -38.78 13.97
C SER A 3 25.29 -38.85 12.42
N LEU A 4 25.78 -37.78 11.81
CA LEU A 4 26.11 -37.44 10.41
C LEU A 4 27.24 -38.27 9.70
N LEU A 5 27.30 -38.11 8.35
CA LEU A 5 28.44 -38.16 7.37
C LEU A 5 28.98 -39.54 6.91
N ASP A 6 29.47 -39.81 5.68
CA ASP A 6 30.18 -38.97 4.70
C ASP A 6 30.32 -39.60 3.26
N ARG A 7 30.48 -38.69 2.28
CA ARG A 7 31.21 -38.59 0.98
C ARG A 7 31.67 -39.74 0.02
N GLU A 8 31.43 -39.43 -1.27
CA GLU A 8 32.27 -39.39 -2.52
C GLU A 8 33.09 -40.59 -3.05
N TYR A 9 33.01 -40.82 -4.39
CA TYR A 9 34.10 -40.68 -5.39
C TYR A 9 33.69 -41.29 -6.76
N LEU A 10 34.05 -40.66 -7.89
CA LEU A 10 34.37 -41.24 -9.23
C LEU A 10 34.63 -40.10 -10.28
N PRO A 11 35.32 -40.34 -11.43
CA PRO A 11 36.64 -39.75 -11.71
C PRO A 11 36.75 -38.89 -13.00
N GLU A 12 37.93 -38.29 -13.18
CA GLU A 12 38.42 -37.52 -14.35
C GLU A 12 38.49 -38.32 -15.68
N PRO A 13 38.58 -37.61 -16.83
CA PRO A 13 39.57 -38.00 -17.82
C PRO A 13 40.40 -36.83 -18.42
N THR A 14 41.63 -37.20 -18.80
CA THR A 14 42.73 -36.47 -19.42
C THR A 14 42.58 -36.24 -20.95
N PRO A 15 43.45 -35.42 -21.58
CA PRO A 15 43.15 -34.61 -22.76
C PRO A 15 43.64 -35.23 -24.08
N ASP A 16 43.12 -34.73 -25.21
CA ASP A 16 43.77 -34.92 -26.51
C ASP A 16 43.70 -33.66 -27.38
N SER A 17 44.84 -33.40 -28.01
CA SER A 17 45.19 -32.22 -28.79
C SER A 17 44.98 -32.44 -30.28
N THR A 18 44.41 -31.46 -30.99
CA THR A 18 44.84 -31.08 -32.36
C THR A 18 44.31 -29.69 -32.68
N THR A 19 45.23 -28.72 -32.70
CA THR A 19 45.07 -27.35 -33.19
C THR A 19 45.21 -27.31 -34.71
N SER A 20 44.24 -26.71 -35.39
CA SER A 20 44.38 -26.19 -36.76
C SER A 20 44.12 -24.69 -36.73
N ASP A 21 45.15 -23.91 -37.04
CA ASP A 21 45.13 -22.46 -37.12
C ASP A 21 44.18 -21.96 -38.22
N ILE A 22 43.18 -21.16 -37.83
CA ILE A 22 42.57 -20.16 -38.71
C ILE A 22 42.56 -18.85 -37.92
N VAL A 23 43.45 -17.95 -38.33
CA VAL A 23 43.55 -16.57 -37.87
C VAL A 23 42.29 -15.82 -38.34
N ILE A 24 41.50 -15.32 -37.40
CA ILE A 24 40.50 -14.28 -37.64
C ILE A 24 40.80 -13.15 -36.64
N ASP A 25 41.25 -12.01 -37.18
CA ASP A 25 41.38 -10.73 -36.49
C ASP A 25 40.06 -10.36 -35.81
N HIS A 26 40.05 -10.31 -34.47
CA HIS A 26 39.00 -9.63 -33.72
C HIS A 26 39.49 -8.23 -33.33
N GLU A 27 38.89 -7.22 -33.97
CA GLU A 27 39.02 -5.82 -33.59
C GLU A 27 38.55 -5.59 -32.14
N ASP A 28 39.44 -4.95 -31.37
CA ASP A 28 39.34 -4.46 -29.99
C ASP A 28 38.30 -3.33 -29.76
N ARG A 29 37.07 -3.48 -30.28
CA ARG A 29 36.06 -2.38 -30.28
C ARG A 29 34.96 -2.47 -29.22
N THR A 30 34.87 -3.54 -28.44
CA THR A 30 33.82 -3.69 -27.41
C THR A 30 34.26 -3.27 -26.00
N ASP A 31 35.54 -3.40 -25.64
CA ASP A 31 36.01 -3.06 -24.29
C ASP A 31 36.22 -1.55 -24.07
N SER A 32 36.53 -0.80 -25.13
CA SER A 32 36.71 0.66 -25.06
C SER A 32 35.41 1.45 -24.91
N ILE A 33 34.28 0.91 -25.38
CA ILE A 33 32.95 1.54 -25.26
C ILE A 33 32.40 1.36 -23.85
N VAL A 34 32.58 0.18 -23.25
CA VAL A 34 32.20 -0.08 -21.85
C VAL A 34 33.08 0.70 -20.88
N SER A 35 34.40 0.79 -21.13
CA SER A 35 35.30 1.55 -20.26
C SER A 35 35.05 3.07 -20.33
N SER A 36 34.73 3.60 -21.52
CA SER A 36 34.42 5.03 -21.70
C SER A 36 33.07 5.42 -21.09
N GLY A 37 32.05 4.56 -21.19
CA GLY A 37 30.76 4.75 -20.52
C GLY A 37 30.89 4.81 -19.00
N ILE A 38 31.65 3.89 -18.39
CA ILE A 38 31.93 3.88 -16.94
C ILE A 38 32.74 5.12 -16.51
N GLN A 39 33.70 5.58 -17.33
CA GLN A 39 34.46 6.80 -17.05
C GLN A 39 33.59 8.06 -17.09
N ASP A 40 32.69 8.20 -18.06
CA ASP A 40 31.78 9.36 -18.14
C ASP A 40 30.79 9.37 -16.96
N MET A 41 30.23 8.21 -16.59
CA MET A 41 29.38 8.06 -15.40
C MET A 41 30.13 8.36 -14.09
N SER A 42 31.38 7.89 -13.96
CA SER A 42 32.25 8.21 -12.82
C SER A 42 32.53 9.72 -12.74
N SER A 43 32.72 10.40 -13.87
CA SER A 43 32.88 11.86 -13.92
C SER A 43 31.60 12.61 -13.52
N ALA A 44 30.43 12.09 -13.88
CA ALA A 44 29.13 12.64 -13.53
C ALA A 44 28.85 12.46 -12.03
N LEU A 45 29.14 11.27 -11.49
CA LEU A 45 29.05 10.97 -10.05
C LEU A 45 29.97 11.90 -9.24
N ARG A 46 31.23 12.09 -9.67
CA ARG A 46 32.16 13.07 -9.06
C ARG A 46 31.62 14.51 -9.13
N ARG A 47 30.91 14.88 -10.20
CA ARG A 47 30.26 16.21 -10.33
C ARG A 47 29.04 16.34 -9.41
N ALA A 48 28.21 15.32 -9.29
CA ALA A 48 27.06 15.30 -8.39
C ALA A 48 27.49 15.39 -6.92
N VAL A 49 28.55 14.66 -6.56
CA VAL A 49 29.23 14.75 -5.27
C VAL A 49 29.66 16.19 -4.97
N LYS A 50 30.31 16.89 -5.93
CA LYS A 50 30.69 18.30 -5.76
C LYS A 50 29.49 19.24 -5.57
N ARG A 51 28.35 18.97 -6.22
CA ARG A 51 27.12 19.77 -6.12
C ARG A 51 26.31 19.54 -4.85
N SER A 52 26.50 18.40 -4.17
CA SER A 52 25.75 18.06 -2.95
C SER A 52 26.01 19.01 -1.76
N ILE A 53 27.13 19.73 -1.76
CA ILE A 53 27.57 20.63 -0.67
C ILE A 53 27.66 22.11 -1.12
N SER A 54 27.60 22.42 -2.41
CA SER A 54 27.77 23.80 -2.91
C SER A 54 26.49 24.64 -2.76
N GLU A 55 26.16 25.05 -1.54
CA GLU A 55 25.49 26.32 -1.16
C GLU A 55 25.40 26.40 0.39
N PRO A 56 25.81 27.52 1.00
CA PRO A 56 26.65 27.55 2.21
C PRO A 56 25.91 27.12 3.49
N GLU A 57 26.61 26.37 4.35
CA GLU A 57 26.39 26.41 5.79
C GLU A 57 27.24 27.54 6.37
N ASP A 58 26.66 28.30 7.30
CA ASP A 58 27.25 29.48 7.91
C ASP A 58 28.61 29.20 8.57
N GLY A 59 29.49 30.19 8.43
CA GLY A 59 30.89 30.30 8.87
C GLY A 59 31.37 29.37 9.97
N ILE A 60 32.39 28.57 9.63
CA ILE A 60 33.38 28.06 10.57
C ILE A 60 34.75 28.21 9.88
N ASP A 61 35.67 28.89 10.57
CA ASP A 61 37.06 29.13 10.18
C ASP A 61 37.77 27.85 9.73
N GLU A 62 38.33 27.89 8.51
CA GLU A 62 39.33 26.92 8.07
C GLU A 62 40.62 27.17 8.87
N THR A 63 40.81 26.40 9.94
CA THR A 63 42.14 26.18 10.53
C THR A 63 42.67 24.85 9.99
N GLU A 64 43.61 24.95 9.05
CA GLU A 64 44.42 23.83 8.59
C GLU A 64 45.27 23.31 9.75
N GLY A 65 44.84 22.20 10.35
CA GLY A 65 45.64 21.41 11.28
C GLY A 65 46.05 20.10 10.59
N GLU A 66 47.27 20.06 10.07
CA GLU A 66 47.92 18.82 9.67
C GLU A 66 48.04 17.90 10.90
N SER A 67 47.34 16.78 10.88
CA SER A 67 47.69 15.62 11.71
C SER A 67 47.71 14.38 10.83
N GLY A 68 48.92 13.85 10.66
CA GLY A 68 49.16 12.63 9.89
C GLY A 68 48.61 11.42 10.61
N VAL A 69 47.72 10.69 9.94
CA VAL A 69 47.41 9.30 10.24
C VAL A 69 47.53 8.54 8.92
N ASN A 70 48.39 7.53 8.90
CA ASN A 70 48.49 6.56 7.82
C ASN A 70 47.20 5.72 7.80
N GLU A 71 46.31 5.95 6.82
CA GLU A 71 45.24 5.01 6.48
C GLU A 71 45.53 4.43 5.09
N GLU A 72 45.51 3.11 4.99
CA GLU A 72 45.59 2.38 3.74
C GLU A 72 44.41 2.78 2.85
N ASP A 73 44.68 3.45 1.72
CA ASP A 73 43.68 3.89 0.74
C ASP A 73 42.92 2.70 0.12
N SER A 74 41.80 2.32 0.73
CA SER A 74 40.77 1.54 0.04
C SER A 74 40.15 2.43 -1.04
N ALA A 75 40.24 2.03 -2.31
CA ALA A 75 39.65 2.78 -3.41
C ALA A 75 38.15 3.09 -3.16
N PRO A 76 37.65 4.28 -3.51
CA PRO A 76 36.28 4.68 -3.21
C PRO A 76 35.26 3.75 -3.88
N ASP A 77 34.16 3.43 -3.19
CA ASP A 77 33.14 2.44 -3.59
C ASP A 77 32.24 2.89 -4.76
N ASN A 78 32.69 3.89 -5.52
CA ASN A 78 31.99 4.46 -6.67
C ASN A 78 31.60 3.38 -7.70
N GLN A 79 32.47 2.38 -7.92
CA GLN A 79 32.20 1.30 -8.88
C GLN A 79 31.03 0.42 -8.43
N SER A 80 30.86 0.18 -7.13
CA SER A 80 29.77 -0.63 -6.58
C SER A 80 28.41 0.03 -6.80
N ILE A 81 28.34 1.37 -6.69
CA ILE A 81 27.12 2.13 -6.99
C ILE A 81 26.83 2.17 -8.48
N LEU A 82 27.85 2.42 -9.31
CA LEU A 82 27.67 2.51 -10.77
C LEU A 82 27.11 1.22 -11.38
N ARG A 83 27.46 0.04 -10.83
CA ARG A 83 26.91 -1.26 -11.24
C ARG A 83 25.42 -1.43 -10.95
N GLN A 84 24.84 -0.58 -10.09
CA GLN A 84 23.43 -0.64 -9.72
C GLN A 84 22.55 0.33 -10.54
N LEU A 85 23.16 1.19 -11.36
CA LEU A 85 22.46 2.14 -12.21
C LEU A 85 22.21 1.54 -13.59
N GLU A 86 21.15 1.97 -14.27
CA GLU A 86 20.94 1.61 -15.67
C GLU A 86 22.01 2.19 -16.60
N GLU A 87 22.18 1.55 -17.76
CA GLU A 87 23.08 2.04 -18.80
C GLU A 87 22.67 3.45 -19.25
N ASN A 88 23.66 4.35 -19.36
CA ASN A 88 23.50 5.76 -19.70
C ASN A 88 22.89 6.66 -18.63
N GLU A 89 22.65 6.15 -17.41
CA GLU A 89 22.24 7.02 -16.32
C GLU A 89 23.32 8.04 -15.94
N LYS A 90 22.90 9.28 -15.72
CA LYS A 90 23.78 10.39 -15.35
C LYS A 90 23.26 11.04 -14.08
N ILE A 91 23.92 10.73 -12.97
CA ILE A 91 23.58 11.30 -11.67
C ILE A 91 23.85 12.80 -11.67
N SER A 92 22.79 13.56 -11.37
CA SER A 92 22.81 15.02 -11.34
C SER A 92 22.93 15.57 -9.92
N HIS A 93 22.29 14.90 -8.95
CA HIS A 93 22.24 15.26 -7.54
C HIS A 93 22.29 14.02 -6.66
N MET A 94 22.82 14.18 -5.46
CA MET A 94 22.98 13.13 -4.47
C MET A 94 22.70 13.69 -3.09
N PHE A 95 21.97 12.94 -2.28
CA PHE A 95 21.67 13.28 -0.90
C PHE A 95 21.84 12.06 -0.01
N ARG A 96 22.39 12.26 1.19
CA ARG A 96 22.32 11.27 2.26
C ARG A 96 20.87 11.15 2.73
N CYS A 97 20.39 9.93 2.90
CA CYS A 97 19.05 9.65 3.41
C CYS A 97 19.05 8.40 4.29
N ALA A 98 18.03 8.26 5.11
CA ALA A 98 17.73 7.03 5.81
C ALA A 98 16.35 6.55 5.38
N ARG A 99 16.24 5.30 4.95
CA ARG A 99 14.99 4.65 4.59
C ARG A 99 14.36 4.04 5.82
N ILE A 100 13.09 4.34 6.06
CA ILE A 100 12.32 3.87 7.21
C ILE A 100 11.32 2.84 6.71
N GLN A 101 11.31 1.67 7.35
CA GLN A 101 10.38 0.59 7.04
C GLN A 101 10.08 -0.23 8.30
N GLY A 102 8.84 -0.14 8.78
CA GLY A 102 8.44 -0.82 10.00
C GLY A 102 9.16 -0.23 11.23
N LEU A 103 9.98 -1.07 11.86
CA LEU A 103 10.92 -0.67 12.93
C LEU A 103 12.35 -0.49 12.43
N ASP A 104 12.62 -0.83 11.17
CA ASP A 104 13.96 -0.79 10.61
C ASP A 104 14.26 0.61 10.06
N THR A 105 15.51 1.01 10.24
CA THR A 105 16.02 2.22 9.59
C THR A 105 17.38 1.94 8.99
N VAL A 106 17.50 2.15 7.69
CA VAL A 106 18.69 1.82 6.91
C VAL A 106 19.23 3.10 6.27
N GLU A 107 20.47 3.47 6.58
CA GLU A 107 21.13 4.63 5.97
C GLU A 107 21.59 4.31 4.55
N GLY A 108 21.58 5.33 3.70
CA GLY A 108 21.86 5.17 2.28
C GLY A 108 21.97 6.51 1.53
N LEU A 109 21.99 6.39 0.20
CA LEU A 109 22.05 7.51 -0.73
C LEU A 109 20.80 7.59 -1.60
N LEU A 110 20.29 8.80 -1.76
CA LEU A 110 19.27 9.17 -2.74
C LEU A 110 19.94 9.83 -3.94
N LEU A 111 19.81 9.23 -5.12
CA LEU A 111 20.43 9.69 -6.36
C LEU A 111 19.36 10.12 -7.36
N PHE A 112 19.52 11.32 -7.94
CA PHE A 112 18.70 11.81 -9.04
C PHE A 112 19.44 11.61 -10.35
N GLY A 113 19.03 10.59 -11.10
CA GLY A 113 19.46 10.34 -12.47
C GLY A 113 18.73 11.21 -13.49
N LYS A 114 18.97 10.92 -14.75
CA LYS A 114 18.37 11.54 -15.93
C LYS A 114 16.91 11.08 -16.11
N GLU A 115 16.64 9.79 -15.99
CA GLU A 115 15.32 9.18 -16.22
C GLU A 115 14.78 8.51 -14.95
N HIS A 116 15.67 8.11 -14.06
CA HIS A 116 15.34 7.40 -12.84
C HIS A 116 15.90 8.06 -11.58
N LEU A 117 15.22 7.76 -10.47
CA LEU A 117 15.68 8.01 -9.11
C LEU A 117 16.12 6.68 -8.47
N TYR A 118 17.18 6.72 -7.67
CA TYR A 118 17.70 5.56 -6.96
C TYR A 118 17.79 5.81 -5.45
N VAL A 119 17.38 4.82 -4.65
CA VAL A 119 17.62 4.77 -3.20
C VAL A 119 18.49 3.55 -2.93
N ILE A 120 19.73 3.79 -2.51
CA ILE A 120 20.74 2.75 -2.33
C ILE A 120 21.15 2.67 -0.86
N ASP A 121 20.86 1.54 -0.24
CA ASP A 121 21.18 1.29 1.17
C ASP A 121 22.67 0.97 1.39
N GLY A 122 23.17 1.27 2.60
CA GLY A 122 24.48 0.85 3.08
C GLY A 122 25.64 1.76 2.67
N PHE A 123 25.38 2.85 1.96
CA PHE A 123 26.39 3.83 1.55
C PHE A 123 26.16 5.19 2.20
N THR A 124 27.24 5.90 2.44
CA THR A 124 27.19 7.29 2.92
C THR A 124 28.15 8.18 2.15
N LEU A 125 27.94 9.49 2.26
CA LEU A 125 28.80 10.51 1.67
C LEU A 125 29.57 11.23 2.78
N LEU A 126 30.89 11.06 2.80
CA LEU A 126 31.77 11.68 3.79
C LEU A 126 31.97 13.19 3.53
N LYS A 127 32.43 13.93 4.54
CA LYS A 127 32.81 15.36 4.40
C LYS A 127 33.93 15.55 3.36
N THR A 128 34.81 14.56 3.23
CA THR A 128 35.87 14.48 2.21
C THR A 128 35.34 14.31 0.79
N ARG A 129 34.01 14.18 0.62
CA ARG A 129 33.33 13.98 -0.66
C ARG A 129 33.58 12.60 -1.28
N GLU A 130 33.81 11.61 -0.44
CA GLU A 130 33.95 10.22 -0.86
C GLU A 130 32.70 9.42 -0.49
N ILE A 131 32.29 8.55 -1.42
CA ILE A 131 31.24 7.58 -1.16
C ILE A 131 31.90 6.33 -0.59
N ARG A 132 31.41 5.90 0.56
CA ARG A 132 31.96 4.76 1.28
C ARG A 132 30.83 3.86 1.76
N ASP A 133 31.07 2.56 1.73
CA ASP A 133 30.26 1.58 2.41
C ASP A 133 30.32 1.83 3.93
N ILE A 134 29.17 2.00 4.56
CA ILE A 134 29.07 2.32 6.00
C ILE A 134 29.71 1.23 6.85
N GLU A 135 29.59 -0.04 6.45
CA GLU A 135 30.15 -1.18 7.20
C GLU A 135 31.68 -1.26 7.11
N SER A 136 32.27 -0.60 6.11
CA SER A 136 33.73 -0.54 5.92
C SER A 136 34.41 0.57 6.71
N LEU A 137 33.64 1.51 7.27
CA LEU A 137 34.18 2.69 7.95
C LEU A 137 34.55 2.38 9.40
N PRO A 138 35.67 2.93 9.91
CA PRO A 138 35.94 2.92 11.34
C PRO A 138 34.83 3.63 12.14
N PRO A 139 34.66 3.29 13.44
CA PRO A 139 33.78 4.03 14.33
C PRO A 139 34.11 5.53 14.31
N ASP A 140 33.10 6.40 14.39
CA ASP A 140 33.19 7.87 14.41
C ASP A 140 33.63 8.57 13.10
N CYS A 141 33.99 7.83 12.04
CA CYS A 141 34.29 8.43 10.73
C CYS A 141 33.06 8.97 9.97
N HIS A 142 31.86 8.68 10.47
CA HIS A 142 30.60 9.09 9.87
C HIS A 142 29.57 9.48 10.95
N GLU A 143 28.97 10.65 10.79
CA GLU A 143 27.87 11.12 11.63
C GLU A 143 26.54 10.53 11.16
N PRO A 144 25.86 9.66 11.94
CA PRO A 144 24.57 9.09 11.56
C PRO A 144 23.50 10.16 11.33
N ILE A 145 22.66 9.97 10.30
CA ILE A 145 21.52 10.85 10.02
C ILE A 145 20.52 10.84 11.19
N LEU A 146 20.39 9.68 11.82
CA LEU A 146 19.44 9.44 12.90
C LEU A 146 20.18 9.05 14.17
N PRO A 147 19.73 9.54 15.34
CA PRO A 147 20.33 9.16 16.60
C PRO A 147 20.20 7.66 16.82
N ALA A 148 21.19 7.05 17.49
CA ALA A 148 21.16 5.62 17.80
C ALA A 148 19.95 5.31 18.71
N SER A 149 18.89 4.76 18.13
CA SER A 149 17.88 4.04 18.91
C SER A 149 18.61 2.86 19.54
N GLY A 150 18.59 2.72 20.87
CA GLY A 150 19.30 1.66 21.61
C GLY A 150 18.90 0.21 21.29
N ALA A 151 18.26 -0.06 20.16
CA ALA A 151 18.06 -1.38 19.60
C ALA A 151 19.34 -1.82 18.85
N PRO A 152 19.75 -3.11 18.95
CA PRO A 152 20.90 -3.61 18.20
C PRO A 152 20.65 -3.45 16.69
N ARG A 153 21.53 -2.69 16.01
CA ARG A 153 21.56 -2.63 14.54
C ARG A 153 21.84 -4.05 14.03
N GLN A 154 20.93 -4.61 13.24
CA GLN A 154 21.26 -5.82 12.50
C GLN A 154 22.37 -5.49 11.50
N THR A 155 23.51 -6.16 11.63
CA THR A 155 24.66 -6.06 10.72
C THR A 155 24.46 -6.89 9.44
N ASN A 156 23.23 -7.30 9.13
CA ASN A 156 22.93 -8.25 8.05
C ASN A 156 21.62 -7.93 7.31
N THR A 157 21.19 -6.66 7.31
CA THR A 157 20.10 -6.24 6.41
C THR A 157 20.62 -6.25 4.97
N LYS A 158 20.04 -7.10 4.12
CA LYS A 158 20.37 -7.17 2.69
C LYS A 158 20.25 -5.77 2.08
N LYS A 159 21.38 -5.20 1.62
CA LYS A 159 21.43 -3.87 0.99
C LYS A 159 20.46 -3.86 -0.19
N HIS A 160 19.51 -2.93 -0.18
CA HIS A 160 18.52 -2.77 -1.24
C HIS A 160 18.90 -1.60 -2.14
N CYS A 161 18.71 -1.76 -3.45
CA CYS A 161 18.71 -0.69 -4.42
C CYS A 161 17.31 -0.57 -5.00
N SER A 162 16.63 0.53 -4.70
CA SER A 162 15.29 0.82 -5.22
C SER A 162 15.41 1.80 -6.37
N LYS A 163 14.80 1.49 -7.52
CA LYS A 163 14.77 2.33 -8.72
C LYS A 163 13.35 2.78 -9.03
N PHE A 164 13.16 4.05 -9.37
CA PHE A 164 11.87 4.62 -9.77
C PHE A 164 12.02 5.44 -11.03
N ALA A 165 11.18 5.18 -12.04
CA ALA A 165 11.04 6.12 -13.14
C ALA A 165 10.32 7.37 -12.63
N TYR A 166 10.71 8.55 -13.10
CA TYR A 166 10.04 9.79 -12.69
C TYR A 166 8.55 9.80 -13.05
N ASP A 167 8.19 9.16 -14.16
CA ASP A 167 6.80 8.98 -14.62
C ASP A 167 5.94 8.13 -13.67
N ASP A 168 6.56 7.27 -12.86
CA ASP A 168 5.85 6.41 -11.91
C ASP A 168 5.57 7.14 -10.59
N ILE A 169 6.28 8.23 -10.29
CA ILE A 169 6.07 9.01 -9.07
C ILE A 169 4.77 9.80 -9.18
N ARG A 170 3.80 9.45 -8.31
CA ARG A 170 2.48 10.08 -8.27
C ARG A 170 2.43 11.22 -7.26
N GLU A 171 2.95 10.99 -6.06
CA GLU A 171 2.86 11.95 -4.96
C GLU A 171 4.15 11.98 -4.15
N VAL A 172 4.49 13.16 -3.63
CA VAL A 172 5.58 13.33 -2.66
C VAL A 172 5.09 14.23 -1.54
N HIS A 173 5.07 13.69 -0.33
CA HIS A 173 4.55 14.36 0.86
C HIS A 173 5.65 14.70 1.85
N LYS A 174 5.57 15.90 2.43
CA LYS A 174 6.43 16.28 3.55
C LYS A 174 5.96 15.55 4.80
N ARG A 175 6.86 14.82 5.44
CA ARG A 175 6.62 14.03 6.64
C ARG A 175 7.49 14.47 7.80
N ARG A 176 7.13 13.92 8.97
CA ARG A 176 7.94 13.94 10.17
C ARG A 176 8.52 12.57 10.43
N TYR A 177 9.64 12.55 11.11
CA TYR A 177 10.18 11.38 11.76
C TYR A 177 10.72 11.81 13.12
N LEU A 178 10.43 11.04 14.18
CA LEU A 178 10.72 11.42 15.58
C LEU A 178 10.16 12.80 15.96
N LEU A 179 8.93 13.12 15.54
CA LEU A 179 8.31 14.44 15.68
C LEU A 179 9.07 15.61 14.98
N GLN A 180 10.11 15.32 14.20
CA GLN A 180 10.91 16.34 13.52
C GLN A 180 10.56 16.44 12.03
N PRO A 181 10.50 17.66 11.45
CA PRO A 181 10.16 17.89 10.04
C PRO A 181 11.33 17.54 9.09
N MET A 182 11.75 16.28 9.07
CA MET A 182 12.97 15.82 8.38
C MET A 182 12.76 14.73 7.33
N ALA A 183 11.51 14.28 7.09
CA ALA A 183 11.24 13.17 6.18
C ALA A 183 10.39 13.56 4.96
N LEU A 184 10.50 12.79 3.88
CA LEU A 184 9.61 12.80 2.74
C LEU A 184 9.06 11.39 2.51
N GLU A 185 7.81 11.31 2.09
CA GLU A 185 7.22 10.05 1.63
C GLU A 185 6.90 10.16 0.14
N VAL A 186 7.42 9.21 -0.64
CA VAL A 186 7.29 9.17 -2.10
C VAL A 186 6.36 8.02 -2.45
N PHE A 187 5.28 8.30 -3.19
CA PHE A 187 4.28 7.33 -3.62
C PHE A 187 4.40 7.06 -5.13
N SER A 188 4.42 5.79 -5.48
CA SER A 188 4.53 5.29 -6.84
C SER A 188 3.17 4.81 -7.38
N GLY A 189 3.03 4.77 -8.71
CA GLY A 189 1.81 4.35 -9.40
C GLY A 189 1.48 2.87 -9.26
N ASP A 190 2.45 2.06 -8.83
CA ASP A 190 2.29 0.62 -8.52
C ASP A 190 1.84 0.35 -7.07
N GLY A 191 1.45 1.40 -6.33
CA GLY A 191 0.99 1.30 -4.94
C GLY A 191 2.11 1.29 -3.89
N ARG A 192 3.39 1.22 -4.29
CA ARG A 192 4.53 1.28 -3.36
C ARG A 192 4.74 2.70 -2.85
N ASN A 193 5.28 2.82 -1.64
CA ASN A 193 5.72 4.10 -1.10
C ASN A 193 6.97 3.94 -0.23
N TYR A 194 7.75 5.03 -0.13
CA TYR A 194 9.04 5.04 0.57
C TYR A 194 9.11 6.26 1.48
N LEU A 195 9.29 6.02 2.78
CA LEU A 195 9.58 7.06 3.76
C LEU A 195 11.09 7.23 3.90
N LEU A 196 11.57 8.42 3.54
CA LEU A 196 12.99 8.78 3.56
C LEU A 196 13.20 9.95 4.54
N ALA A 197 14.02 9.74 5.56
CA ALA A 197 14.50 10.81 6.45
C ALA A 197 15.82 11.39 5.93
N PHE A 198 16.03 12.68 6.20
CA PHE A 198 17.19 13.43 5.74
C PHE A 198 17.86 14.18 6.90
N PRO A 199 19.15 14.54 6.76
CA PRO A 199 19.80 15.47 7.67
C PRO A 199 19.00 16.79 7.84
N ARG A 200 19.23 17.48 8.96
CA ARG A 200 18.55 18.76 9.26
C ARG A 200 18.72 19.74 8.10
N LYS A 201 17.68 20.54 7.84
CA LYS A 201 17.63 21.56 6.77
C LYS A 201 17.72 21.02 5.32
N VAL A 202 17.94 19.72 5.09
CA VAL A 202 18.06 19.14 3.73
C VAL A 202 16.72 18.79 3.09
N ARG A 203 15.74 18.30 3.86
CA ARG A 203 14.43 17.80 3.36
C ARG A 203 13.77 18.73 2.33
N ASN A 204 13.71 20.03 2.59
CA ASN A 204 13.04 20.98 1.69
C ASN A 204 13.77 21.12 0.33
N LYS A 205 15.10 21.05 0.31
CA LYS A 205 15.91 21.06 -0.92
C LYS A 205 15.60 19.81 -1.75
N VAL A 206 15.58 18.64 -1.12
CA VAL A 206 15.25 17.36 -1.79
C VAL A 206 13.84 17.39 -2.36
N TYR A 207 12.87 17.91 -1.60
CA TYR A 207 11.49 18.06 -2.07
C TYR A 207 11.40 18.92 -3.33
N GLN A 208 12.14 20.03 -3.40
CA GLN A 208 12.19 20.87 -4.61
C GLN A 208 12.79 20.11 -5.80
N ARG A 209 13.77 19.22 -5.58
CA ARG A 209 14.32 18.35 -6.63
C ARG A 209 13.29 17.38 -7.15
N PHE A 210 12.56 16.68 -6.28
CA PHE A 210 11.44 15.84 -6.73
C PHE A 210 10.46 16.60 -7.63
N MET A 211 10.15 17.85 -7.30
CA MET A 211 9.22 18.66 -8.10
C MET A 211 9.78 19.16 -9.43
N ALA A 212 11.10 19.23 -9.55
CA ALA A 212 11.75 19.60 -10.79
C ALA A 212 11.84 18.41 -11.77
N PHE A 213 12.06 17.19 -11.26
CA PHE A 213 12.28 16.01 -12.09
C PHE A 213 11.00 15.21 -12.38
N ALA A 214 10.15 15.00 -11.38
CA ALA A 214 8.89 14.27 -11.54
C ALA A 214 7.74 15.24 -11.88
N THR A 215 7.77 15.79 -13.10
CA THR A 215 6.82 16.79 -13.58
C THR A 215 5.39 16.27 -13.70
N GLY A 216 5.20 14.95 -13.88
CA GLY A 216 3.89 14.28 -13.92
C GLY A 216 3.07 14.37 -12.62
N ILE A 217 3.70 14.78 -11.51
CA ILE A 217 3.04 15.07 -10.23
C ILE A 217 2.04 16.23 -10.35
N ALA A 218 2.25 17.17 -11.28
CA ALA A 218 1.39 18.34 -11.45
C ALA A 218 0.10 18.05 -12.26
N ASP A 219 0.14 17.12 -13.20
CA ASP A 219 -0.97 16.81 -14.12
C ASP A 219 -1.95 15.76 -13.56
N SER A 220 -1.53 14.97 -12.58
CA SER A 220 -2.29 13.83 -12.04
C SER A 220 -3.30 14.19 -10.95
N ALA A 221 -3.79 15.43 -10.86
CA ALA A 221 -4.73 15.84 -9.81
C ALA A 221 -6.06 15.05 -9.80
N GLN A 222 -6.44 14.48 -10.95
CA GLN A 222 -7.61 13.58 -11.10
C GLN A 222 -7.29 12.12 -10.78
N GLN A 223 -6.01 11.73 -10.76
CA GLN A 223 -5.50 10.37 -10.50
C GLN A 223 -4.77 10.24 -9.15
N SER A 224 -4.65 11.35 -8.42
CA SER A 224 -4.09 11.37 -7.07
C SER A 224 -4.88 10.39 -6.21
N VAL A 225 -4.17 9.64 -5.37
CA VAL A 225 -4.78 8.83 -4.30
C VAL A 225 -5.64 9.73 -3.41
N ALA A 226 -5.40 11.05 -3.41
CA ALA A 226 -6.17 12.07 -2.71
C ALA A 226 -7.16 12.88 -3.59
N GLY A 227 -7.26 12.64 -4.90
CA GLY A 227 -8.16 13.38 -5.80
C GLY A 227 -8.11 14.92 -5.66
N GLN A 228 -6.94 15.48 -5.33
CA GLN A 228 -6.75 16.92 -5.09
C GLN A 228 -5.51 17.45 -5.83
N LYS A 229 -5.60 18.69 -6.34
CA LYS A 229 -4.40 19.49 -6.65
C LYS A 229 -3.69 19.89 -5.37
N ARG A 230 -2.37 19.88 -5.43
CA ARG A 230 -1.41 20.17 -4.35
C ARG A 230 -1.50 21.53 -3.67
N THR A 231 -2.35 22.43 -4.19
CA THR A 231 -2.59 23.78 -3.65
C THR A 231 -3.96 23.93 -2.99
N ALA A 232 -4.80 22.91 -3.02
CA ALA A 232 -6.08 22.90 -2.31
C ALA A 232 -5.81 22.76 -0.80
N ASN A 233 -5.78 23.89 -0.08
CA ASN A 233 -5.92 23.86 1.38
C ASN A 233 -7.19 23.05 1.72
N VAL A 234 -7.10 22.16 2.72
CA VAL A 234 -8.24 21.36 3.21
C VAL A 234 -9.42 22.29 3.58
N GLU A 235 -9.10 23.51 4.00
CA GLU A 235 -9.98 24.69 3.91
C GLU A 235 -9.30 25.77 3.04
N GLN A 236 -9.57 25.83 1.73
CA GLN A 236 -9.55 27.14 1.08
C GLN A 236 -10.83 27.84 1.50
N GLY A 237 -10.67 28.94 2.25
CA GLY A 237 -11.79 29.82 2.59
C GLY A 237 -12.60 30.12 1.33
N ALA A 238 -13.92 30.26 1.51
CA ALA A 238 -14.92 30.52 0.48
C ALA A 238 -14.62 31.80 -0.33
N GLY A 239 -13.59 31.76 -1.17
CA GLY A 239 -13.28 32.75 -2.18
C GLY A 239 -14.14 32.45 -3.41
N LEU A 240 -14.81 33.49 -3.89
CA LEU A 240 -15.76 33.47 -5.02
C LEU A 240 -15.20 32.84 -6.31
N LEU A 241 -13.87 32.68 -6.45
CA LEU A 241 -13.20 32.12 -7.62
C LEU A 241 -13.08 30.58 -7.62
N SER A 242 -13.23 29.91 -6.47
CA SER A 242 -13.11 28.43 -6.37
C SER A 242 -14.31 27.70 -6.98
N ASN A 243 -15.51 28.30 -6.87
CA ASN A 243 -16.74 27.76 -7.47
C ASN A 243 -16.74 27.80 -9.01
N LEU A 244 -15.87 28.59 -9.64
CA LEU A 244 -15.72 28.62 -11.09
C LEU A 244 -14.84 27.49 -11.64
N ILE A 245 -14.05 26.81 -10.80
CA ILE A 245 -13.09 25.77 -11.23
C ILE A 245 -13.57 24.34 -10.93
N GLY A 246 -14.69 24.16 -10.22
CA GLY A 246 -15.29 22.83 -10.02
C GLY A 246 -14.51 21.88 -9.09
N GLU A 247 -13.46 22.36 -8.41
CA GLU A 247 -12.64 21.56 -7.50
C GLU A 247 -13.27 21.55 -6.09
N THR A 248 -13.78 20.39 -5.64
CA THR A 248 -14.33 20.21 -4.28
C THR A 248 -13.29 19.56 -3.37
N SER A 249 -13.14 20.04 -2.13
CA SER A 249 -12.21 19.43 -1.18
C SER A 249 -12.63 18.02 -0.79
N VAL A 250 -11.69 17.16 -0.38
CA VAL A 250 -11.96 15.78 0.09
C VAL A 250 -13.03 15.76 1.21
N THR A 251 -12.98 16.74 2.12
CA THR A 251 -14.02 16.94 3.15
C THR A 251 -15.39 17.20 2.53
N GLN A 252 -15.49 18.06 1.51
CA GLN A 252 -16.78 18.33 0.85
C GLN A 252 -17.31 17.10 0.10
N ARG A 253 -16.44 16.33 -0.56
CA ARG A 253 -16.80 15.07 -1.21
C ARG A 253 -17.33 14.06 -0.20
N TRP A 254 -16.67 13.90 0.93
CA TRP A 254 -17.13 13.04 2.03
C TRP A 254 -18.47 13.51 2.60
N VAL A 255 -18.60 14.81 2.90
CA VAL A 255 -19.85 15.40 3.41
C VAL A 255 -21.02 15.19 2.46
N ARG A 256 -20.78 15.15 1.15
CA ARG A 256 -21.79 14.88 0.10
C ARG A 256 -22.04 13.40 -0.15
N GLY A 257 -21.32 12.49 0.51
CA GLY A 257 -21.43 11.05 0.28
C GLY A 257 -20.77 10.55 -1.01
N GLU A 258 -19.89 11.34 -1.63
CA GLU A 258 -19.16 10.95 -2.86
C GLU A 258 -17.96 10.03 -2.56
N ILE A 259 -17.50 9.98 -1.30
CA ILE A 259 -16.49 9.03 -0.81
C ILE A 259 -16.94 8.39 0.51
N SER A 260 -16.50 7.16 0.73
CA SER A 260 -16.79 6.38 1.94
C SER A 260 -16.15 6.98 3.21
N ASN A 261 -16.63 6.56 4.38
CA ASN A 261 -16.04 6.93 5.65
C ASN A 261 -14.60 6.41 5.77
N PHE A 262 -14.36 5.17 5.34
CA PHE A 262 -13.03 4.59 5.32
C PHE A 262 -12.05 5.36 4.45
N GLN A 263 -12.42 5.68 3.19
CA GLN A 263 -11.57 6.48 2.30
C GLN A 263 -11.24 7.83 2.94
N TYR A 264 -12.24 8.47 3.55
CA TYR A 264 -12.04 9.75 4.22
C TYR A 264 -11.06 9.66 5.40
N LEU A 265 -11.21 8.64 6.25
CA LEU A 265 -10.28 8.37 7.35
C LEU A 265 -8.85 8.09 6.86
N MET A 266 -8.69 7.34 5.76
CA MET A 266 -7.38 7.12 5.12
C MET A 266 -6.76 8.43 4.62
N HIS A 267 -7.56 9.32 4.03
CA HIS A 267 -7.10 10.65 3.61
C HIS A 267 -6.67 11.51 4.81
N LEU A 268 -7.47 11.56 5.88
CA LEU A 268 -7.12 12.33 7.08
C LEU A 268 -5.82 11.81 7.71
N ASN A 269 -5.66 10.49 7.83
CA ASN A 269 -4.42 9.89 8.32
C ASN A 269 -3.21 10.30 7.46
N THR A 270 -3.34 10.19 6.12
CA THR A 270 -2.29 10.59 5.17
C THR A 270 -1.93 12.06 5.30
N LEU A 271 -2.92 12.95 5.42
CA LEU A 271 -2.71 14.40 5.58
C LEU A 271 -2.11 14.75 6.95
N ALA A 272 -2.45 13.98 7.98
CA ALA A 272 -1.91 14.13 9.33
C ALA A 272 -0.46 13.63 9.46
N GLY A 273 0.10 13.05 8.39
CA GLY A 273 1.46 12.54 8.32
C GLY A 273 1.62 11.12 8.83
N ARG A 274 0.52 10.36 8.94
CA ARG A 274 0.55 8.93 9.26
C ARG A 274 1.04 8.11 8.06
N SER A 275 1.73 7.01 8.33
CA SER A 275 2.37 6.16 7.31
C SER A 275 2.44 4.70 7.76
N TYR A 276 2.32 3.78 6.80
CA TYR A 276 2.58 2.36 7.02
C TYR A 276 4.07 2.04 7.17
N ASN A 277 4.97 2.92 6.71
CA ASN A 277 6.41 2.73 6.84
C ASN A 277 6.95 3.03 8.24
N ASP A 278 6.23 3.81 9.06
CA ASP A 278 6.62 4.14 10.43
C ASP A 278 5.52 3.65 11.39
N LEU A 279 5.76 2.52 12.07
CA LEU A 279 4.78 1.92 13.00
C LEU A 279 4.45 2.82 14.19
N MET A 280 5.28 3.82 14.50
CA MET A 280 5.05 4.79 15.58
C MET A 280 4.05 5.87 15.17
N GLN A 281 3.87 6.04 13.86
CA GLN A 281 2.92 6.96 13.24
C GLN A 281 1.98 6.22 12.29
N TYR A 282 1.60 4.99 12.66
CA TYR A 282 0.65 4.18 11.89
C TYR A 282 -0.73 4.87 11.77
N PRO A 283 -1.49 4.63 10.69
CA PRO A 283 -2.85 5.13 10.58
C PRO A 283 -3.73 4.68 11.75
N VAL A 284 -4.59 5.58 12.21
CA VAL A 284 -5.48 5.36 13.36
C VAL A 284 -6.93 5.39 12.89
N PHE A 285 -7.71 4.40 13.34
CA PHE A 285 -9.13 4.28 13.10
C PHE A 285 -9.89 4.19 14.43
N PRO A 286 -11.13 4.69 14.50
CA PRO A 286 -11.92 4.56 15.70
C PRO A 286 -12.37 3.11 15.92
N TRP A 287 -12.52 2.70 17.19
CA TRP A 287 -13.51 1.68 17.50
C TRP A 287 -14.89 2.11 16.96
N ILE A 288 -15.68 1.20 16.39
CA ILE A 288 -17.01 1.55 15.87
C ILE A 288 -18.10 1.01 16.78
N LEU A 289 -18.01 -0.28 17.10
CA LEU A 289 -19.01 -1.01 17.86
C LEU A 289 -18.72 -0.94 19.35
N ALA A 290 -19.78 -1.02 20.14
CA ALA A 290 -19.74 -1.31 21.58
C ALA A 290 -20.35 -2.68 21.91
N ASP A 291 -21.11 -3.27 20.97
CA ASP A 291 -21.72 -4.59 21.08
C ASP A 291 -20.85 -5.68 20.44
N TYR A 292 -20.24 -6.49 21.29
CA TYR A 292 -19.45 -7.67 20.93
C TYR A 292 -20.01 -8.95 21.57
N ASP A 293 -21.28 -8.91 22.01
CA ASP A 293 -21.95 -9.97 22.76
C ASP A 293 -23.15 -10.54 21.99
N SER A 294 -23.85 -9.73 21.19
CA SER A 294 -25.05 -10.16 20.47
C SER A 294 -24.77 -11.12 19.31
N ASP A 295 -25.71 -12.02 19.04
CA ASP A 295 -25.69 -12.92 17.88
C ASP A 295 -25.89 -12.19 16.55
N GLN A 296 -26.50 -10.99 16.57
CA GLN A 296 -26.73 -10.13 15.41
C GLN A 296 -26.64 -8.67 15.84
N LEU A 297 -26.12 -7.80 14.96
CA LEU A 297 -26.00 -6.37 15.23
C LEU A 297 -27.19 -5.59 14.68
N ASP A 298 -27.82 -4.78 15.53
CA ASP A 298 -28.77 -3.77 15.10
C ASP A 298 -28.05 -2.45 14.82
N LEU A 299 -27.69 -2.21 13.56
CA LEU A 299 -27.01 -0.98 13.13
C LEU A 299 -27.91 0.26 13.16
N SER A 300 -29.19 0.12 13.52
CA SER A 300 -30.08 1.26 13.76
C SER A 300 -30.12 1.69 15.23
N HIS A 301 -29.64 0.85 16.15
CA HIS A 301 -29.71 1.11 17.58
C HIS A 301 -28.43 1.80 18.09
N PRO A 302 -28.54 2.98 18.76
CA PRO A 302 -27.36 3.71 19.24
C PRO A 302 -26.44 2.95 20.20
N SER A 303 -26.97 2.02 21.00
CA SER A 303 -26.20 1.21 21.96
C SER A 303 -25.26 0.20 21.30
N THR A 304 -25.48 -0.10 20.02
CA THR A 304 -24.59 -0.94 19.21
C THR A 304 -23.24 -0.28 19.00
N PHE A 305 -23.20 1.06 19.06
CA PHE A 305 -22.04 1.86 18.72
C PHE A 305 -21.37 2.45 19.95
N ARG A 306 -20.08 2.75 19.84
CA ARG A 306 -19.38 3.57 20.82
C ARG A 306 -19.86 5.03 20.79
N ASP A 307 -19.53 5.78 21.82
CA ASP A 307 -19.73 7.24 21.83
C ASP A 307 -18.58 7.94 21.08
N PHE A 308 -18.84 8.43 19.87
CA PHE A 308 -17.84 9.07 19.01
C PHE A 308 -17.35 10.42 19.56
N SER A 309 -18.15 11.08 20.41
CA SER A 309 -17.82 12.36 21.01
C SER A 309 -16.79 12.26 22.13
N LYS A 310 -16.47 11.04 22.57
CA LYS A 310 -15.58 10.73 23.69
C LYS A 310 -14.34 9.94 23.25
N PRO A 311 -13.16 10.23 23.82
CA PRO A 311 -12.00 9.37 23.66
C PRO A 311 -12.23 8.01 24.34
N MET A 312 -11.39 7.01 24.03
CA MET A 312 -11.52 5.67 24.60
C MET A 312 -11.57 5.71 26.13
N GLY A 313 -10.66 6.44 26.78
CA GLY A 313 -10.61 6.63 28.23
C GLY A 313 -11.93 7.07 28.90
N ALA A 314 -12.84 7.69 28.15
CA ALA A 314 -14.08 8.29 28.61
C ALA A 314 -15.35 7.50 28.24
N GLN A 315 -15.25 6.31 27.63
CA GLN A 315 -16.42 5.54 27.20
C GLN A 315 -17.34 5.08 28.36
N SER A 316 -16.78 4.82 29.54
CA SER A 316 -17.55 4.48 30.76
C SER A 316 -17.54 5.63 31.77
N PRO A 317 -18.69 5.92 32.43
CA PRO A 317 -18.79 7.00 33.42
C PRO A 317 -17.78 6.86 34.57
N GLU A 318 -17.61 5.65 35.11
CA GLU A 318 -16.71 5.41 36.24
C GLU A 318 -15.26 5.70 35.88
N ARG A 319 -14.85 5.35 34.65
CA ARG A 319 -13.50 5.56 34.17
C ARG A 319 -13.24 7.03 33.80
N LEU A 320 -14.24 7.69 33.22
CA LEU A 320 -14.22 9.13 32.96
C LEU A 320 -13.92 9.94 34.23
N ASP A 321 -14.61 9.62 35.34
CA ASP A 321 -14.41 10.32 36.61
C ASP A 321 -13.01 10.09 37.19
N GLN A 322 -12.45 8.89 37.04
CA GLN A 322 -11.07 8.60 37.45
C GLN A 322 -10.05 9.43 36.69
N PHE A 323 -10.18 9.55 35.36
CA PHE A 323 -9.27 10.38 34.57
C PHE A 323 -9.41 11.87 34.89
N LYS A 324 -10.64 12.37 35.08
CA LYS A 324 -10.88 13.75 35.53
C LYS A 324 -10.24 14.01 36.89
N LYS A 325 -10.34 13.07 37.82
CA LYS A 325 -9.73 13.17 39.15
C LYS A 325 -8.21 13.22 39.05
N ARG A 326 -7.59 12.29 38.29
CA ARG A 326 -6.14 12.25 38.05
C ARG A 326 -5.61 13.56 37.45
N TYR A 327 -6.34 14.17 36.52
CA TYR A 327 -5.96 15.44 35.92
C TYR A 327 -6.03 16.60 36.92
N LYS A 328 -7.10 16.67 37.71
CA LYS A 328 -7.32 17.76 38.69
C LYS A 328 -6.36 17.69 39.87
N GLU A 329 -6.04 16.49 40.31
CA GLU A 329 -5.13 16.21 41.44
C GLU A 329 -3.68 16.05 40.98
N TRP A 330 -3.36 16.44 39.73
CA TRP A 330 -2.01 16.34 39.19
C TRP A 330 -1.06 17.25 39.97
N ASP A 331 -0.03 16.65 40.55
CA ASP A 331 1.05 17.33 41.26
C ASP A 331 2.38 16.75 40.80
N ASP A 332 3.17 17.56 40.09
CA ASP A 332 4.53 17.21 39.69
C ASP A 332 5.52 18.02 40.54
N PRO A 333 6.27 17.38 41.47
CA PRO A 333 7.20 18.07 42.37
C PRO A 333 8.27 18.90 41.67
N HIS A 334 8.61 18.57 40.42
CA HIS A 334 9.64 19.27 39.64
C HIS A 334 9.05 20.31 38.67
N GLY A 335 7.74 20.30 38.45
CA GLY A 335 7.05 21.19 37.50
C GLY A 335 7.47 21.00 36.03
N GLU A 336 8.11 19.87 35.69
CA GLU A 336 8.56 19.56 34.33
C GLU A 336 7.43 18.99 33.46
N THR A 337 6.46 18.30 34.09
CA THR A 337 5.40 17.58 33.39
C THR A 337 4.03 18.22 33.64
N PRO A 338 3.39 18.82 32.62
CA PRO A 338 2.06 19.41 32.77
C PRO A 338 0.98 18.34 33.00
N PRO A 339 -0.18 18.69 33.58
CA PRO A 339 -1.29 17.76 33.77
C PRO A 339 -1.78 17.14 32.46
N TYR A 340 -2.06 15.83 32.49
CA TYR A 340 -2.61 15.07 31.38
C TYR A 340 -3.59 13.99 31.87
N HIS A 341 -4.46 13.52 30.96
CA HIS A 341 -5.37 12.42 31.26
C HIS A 341 -4.70 11.08 31.00
N TYR A 342 -3.98 10.95 29.88
CA TYR A 342 -3.44 9.68 29.41
C TYR A 342 -1.91 9.68 29.32
N GLY A 343 -1.26 8.81 30.10
CA GLY A 343 0.19 8.55 30.00
C GLY A 343 0.55 7.54 28.91
N THR A 344 -0.44 6.81 28.40
CA THR A 344 -0.33 5.90 27.26
C THR A 344 -1.03 6.51 26.04
N HIS A 345 -0.52 6.21 24.85
CA HIS A 345 -1.11 6.68 23.61
C HIS A 345 -2.07 5.63 23.03
N TYR A 346 -3.05 6.08 22.24
CA TYR A 346 -4.02 5.20 21.57
C TYR A 346 -3.45 4.44 20.35
N SER A 347 -2.25 4.79 19.90
CA SER A 347 -1.57 4.18 18.75
C SER A 347 -0.05 4.19 18.94
N SER A 348 0.57 3.03 18.94
CA SER A 348 2.04 2.89 19.03
C SER A 348 2.48 1.68 18.22
N ALA A 349 3.79 1.56 17.98
CA ALA A 349 4.33 0.41 17.27
C ALA A 349 3.98 -0.91 17.97
N MET A 350 4.02 -0.95 19.30
CA MET A 350 3.62 -2.12 20.09
C MET A 350 2.14 -2.46 19.90
N ILE A 351 1.25 -1.46 19.86
CA ILE A 351 -0.19 -1.67 19.66
C ILE A 351 -0.45 -2.28 18.27
N VAL A 352 0.14 -1.71 17.23
CA VAL A 352 0.01 -2.18 15.85
C VAL A 352 0.53 -3.61 15.73
N CYS A 353 1.74 -3.87 16.24
CA CYS A 353 2.34 -5.20 16.22
C CYS A 353 1.52 -6.21 17.05
N SER A 354 0.89 -5.78 18.14
CA SER A 354 0.03 -6.64 18.95
C SER A 354 -1.23 -7.07 18.21
N TYR A 355 -1.89 -6.15 17.49
CA TYR A 355 -3.03 -6.52 16.64
C TYR A 355 -2.61 -7.45 15.50
N LEU A 356 -1.49 -7.16 14.84
CA LEU A 356 -1.03 -7.87 13.65
C LEU A 356 -0.08 -9.05 13.95
N VAL A 357 0.04 -9.47 15.21
CA VAL A 357 1.06 -10.43 15.66
C VAL A 357 1.00 -11.81 14.99
N ARG A 358 -0.12 -12.13 14.33
CA ARG A 358 -0.32 -13.40 13.60
C ARG A 358 0.17 -13.35 12.15
N MET A 359 0.62 -12.19 11.69
CA MET A 359 1.10 -11.97 10.33
C MET A 359 2.56 -11.59 10.30
N GLU A 360 3.28 -12.05 9.27
CA GLU A 360 4.61 -11.53 8.96
C GLU A 360 4.51 -10.26 8.09
N PRO A 361 5.44 -9.29 8.24
CA PRO A 361 6.60 -9.27 9.14
C PRO A 361 6.30 -8.77 10.57
N PHE A 362 5.03 -8.52 10.91
CA PHE A 362 4.64 -7.92 12.19
C PHE A 362 4.94 -8.83 13.39
N THR A 363 4.98 -10.15 13.18
CA THR A 363 5.42 -11.13 14.18
C THR A 363 6.87 -10.83 14.58
N GLN A 364 7.78 -10.67 13.62
CA GLN A 364 9.18 -10.31 13.92
C GLN A 364 9.30 -8.94 14.60
N HIS A 365 8.49 -7.96 14.19
CA HIS A 365 8.47 -6.65 14.85
C HIS A 365 7.98 -6.75 16.30
N PHE A 366 6.94 -7.54 16.58
CA PHE A 366 6.43 -7.78 17.92
C PHE A 366 7.50 -8.42 18.81
N LEU A 367 8.12 -9.52 18.34
CA LEU A 367 9.19 -10.21 19.07
C LEU A 367 10.34 -9.26 19.39
N ARG A 368 10.75 -8.40 18.45
CA ARG A 368 11.83 -7.43 18.67
C ARG A 368 11.48 -6.43 19.77
N LEU A 369 10.25 -5.91 19.77
CA LEU A 369 9.79 -4.98 20.81
C LEU A 369 9.63 -5.66 22.18
N GLN A 370 9.47 -6.99 22.22
CA GLN A 370 9.36 -7.79 23.44
C GLN A 370 10.64 -8.54 23.86
N GLY A 371 11.79 -8.19 23.29
CA GLY A 371 13.07 -8.78 23.71
C GLY A 371 13.34 -10.19 23.16
N GLY A 372 12.67 -10.58 22.08
CA GLY A 372 12.95 -11.79 21.30
C GLY A 372 12.01 -12.97 21.52
N HIS A 373 10.98 -12.82 22.35
CA HIS A 373 9.98 -13.85 22.61
C HIS A 373 8.55 -13.27 22.60
N PHE A 374 7.54 -14.13 22.48
CA PHE A 374 6.14 -13.70 22.63
C PHE A 374 5.88 -13.21 24.05
N ASP A 375 4.87 -12.36 24.22
CA ASP A 375 4.43 -11.90 25.54
C ASP A 375 3.69 -13.03 26.28
N LEU A 376 3.38 -12.83 27.56
CA LEU A 376 2.49 -13.72 28.29
C LEU A 376 1.15 -13.82 27.57
N ALA A 377 0.67 -15.04 27.38
CA ALA A 377 -0.57 -15.34 26.65
C ALA A 377 -1.79 -14.52 27.14
N ASP A 378 -1.90 -14.29 28.45
CA ASP A 378 -2.98 -13.46 29.04
C ASP A 378 -2.93 -11.98 28.65
N ARG A 379 -1.78 -11.47 28.17
CA ARG A 379 -1.62 -10.08 27.69
C ARG A 379 -1.72 -9.96 26.17
N MET A 380 -1.65 -11.07 25.46
CA MET A 380 -1.69 -11.09 24.00
C MET A 380 -3.08 -10.80 23.46
N PHE A 381 -3.15 -10.14 22.30
CA PHE A 381 -4.40 -9.92 21.59
C PHE A 381 -4.98 -11.28 21.15
N ASN A 382 -6.08 -11.67 21.77
CA ASN A 382 -6.71 -12.98 21.57
C ASN A 382 -8.23 -12.91 21.40
N SER A 383 -8.88 -11.81 21.79
CA SER A 383 -10.32 -11.62 21.66
C SER A 383 -10.66 -10.17 21.38
N VAL A 384 -11.50 -9.93 20.38
CA VAL A 384 -11.98 -8.57 20.04
C VAL A 384 -12.79 -7.98 21.19
N ARG A 385 -13.64 -8.81 21.81
CA ARG A 385 -14.47 -8.44 22.96
C ARG A 385 -13.62 -8.06 24.18
N GLU A 386 -12.65 -8.89 24.55
CA GLU A 386 -11.75 -8.57 25.68
C GLU A 386 -10.95 -7.29 25.41
N ALA A 387 -10.49 -7.09 24.17
CA ALA A 387 -9.78 -5.88 23.77
C ALA A 387 -10.65 -4.62 23.91
N TRP A 388 -11.90 -4.65 23.43
CA TRP A 388 -12.86 -3.56 23.62
C TRP A 388 -13.10 -3.27 25.10
N LEU A 389 -13.37 -4.29 25.92
CA LEU A 389 -13.67 -4.11 27.34
C LEU A 389 -12.45 -3.58 28.12
N SER A 390 -11.24 -4.05 27.81
CA SER A 390 -10.00 -3.51 28.36
C SER A 390 -9.86 -2.03 28.01
N ALA A 391 -9.98 -1.70 26.72
CA ALA A 391 -9.74 -0.37 26.19
C ALA A 391 -10.85 0.64 26.50
N SER A 392 -12.09 0.22 26.80
CA SER A 392 -13.24 1.10 27.07
C SER A 392 -13.63 1.21 28.56
N ARG A 393 -13.30 0.20 29.39
CA ARG A 393 -13.83 0.08 30.74
C ARG A 393 -12.85 -0.39 31.80
N HIS A 394 -12.13 -1.49 31.59
CA HIS A 394 -11.49 -2.22 32.69
C HIS A 394 -10.06 -1.79 33.00
N ASN A 395 -9.31 -1.29 32.02
CA ASN A 395 -7.89 -1.00 32.20
C ASN A 395 -7.61 0.50 32.05
N MET A 396 -7.03 1.12 33.09
CA MET A 396 -6.69 2.55 33.12
C MET A 396 -5.48 2.90 32.25
N ALA A 397 -4.65 1.91 31.91
CA ALA A 397 -3.51 2.10 31.00
C ALA A 397 -3.88 1.79 29.53
N ASP A 398 -5.06 1.23 29.29
CA ASP A 398 -5.51 0.83 27.96
C ASP A 398 -6.53 1.82 27.39
N VAL A 399 -6.05 2.61 26.42
CA VAL A 399 -6.84 3.60 25.69
C VAL A 399 -6.66 3.43 24.18
N LYS A 400 -6.36 2.20 23.74
CA LYS A 400 -6.07 1.88 22.34
C LYS A 400 -7.27 2.18 21.43
N GLU A 401 -6.98 2.82 20.31
CA GLU A 401 -7.87 2.88 19.16
C GLU A 401 -7.54 1.72 18.20
N LEU A 402 -8.27 1.63 17.08
CA LEU A 402 -8.09 0.61 16.07
C LEU A 402 -7.10 1.03 14.97
N ILE A 403 -6.75 0.04 14.14
CA ILE A 403 -5.99 0.18 12.90
C ILE A 403 -6.91 -0.09 11.69
N PRO A 404 -6.56 0.39 10.48
CA PRO A 404 -7.39 0.19 9.28
C PRO A 404 -7.72 -1.28 8.96
N GLU A 405 -6.84 -2.22 9.29
CA GLU A 405 -6.93 -3.64 8.97
C GLU A 405 -8.20 -4.30 9.52
N PHE A 406 -8.76 -3.78 10.61
CA PHE A 406 -10.05 -4.19 11.18
C PHE A 406 -11.25 -4.00 10.24
N PHE A 407 -11.06 -3.35 9.08
CA PHE A 407 -12.12 -3.02 8.13
C PHE A 407 -11.88 -3.54 6.71
N TYR A 408 -10.81 -4.30 6.47
CA TYR A 408 -10.54 -4.88 5.15
C TYR A 408 -9.69 -6.16 5.15
N LEU A 409 -9.01 -6.51 6.24
CA LEU A 409 -8.01 -7.59 6.24
C LEU A 409 -8.42 -8.71 7.21
N PRO A 410 -9.00 -9.83 6.75
CA PRO A 410 -9.38 -10.93 7.64
C PRO A 410 -8.18 -11.70 8.21
N GLU A 411 -7.04 -11.72 7.51
CA GLU A 411 -5.91 -12.60 7.81
C GLU A 411 -5.24 -12.33 9.17
N PHE A 412 -5.30 -11.09 9.70
CA PHE A 412 -4.67 -10.81 11.00
C PHE A 412 -5.40 -11.49 12.18
N LEU A 413 -6.62 -11.97 11.95
CA LEU A 413 -7.42 -12.69 12.93
C LEU A 413 -7.10 -14.19 12.94
N CYS A 414 -6.41 -14.70 11.91
CA CYS A 414 -6.08 -16.12 11.74
C CYS A 414 -4.61 -16.38 12.06
N ASN A 415 -4.31 -17.44 12.80
CA ASN A 415 -2.96 -17.94 13.04
C ASN A 415 -2.52 -18.90 11.93
N SER A 416 -2.57 -18.45 10.67
CA SER A 416 -2.28 -19.30 9.50
C SER A 416 -0.83 -19.81 9.47
N ASN A 417 0.08 -19.12 10.14
CA ASN A 417 1.48 -19.51 10.28
C ASN A 417 1.71 -20.55 11.39
N ASN A 418 0.67 -20.92 12.16
CA ASN A 418 0.75 -21.85 13.28
C ASN A 418 1.78 -21.45 14.35
N PHE A 419 1.85 -20.16 14.69
CA PHE A 419 2.72 -19.68 15.75
C PHE A 419 2.31 -20.24 17.12
N ASP A 420 3.29 -20.55 17.97
CA ASP A 420 3.04 -20.86 19.38
C ASP A 420 2.88 -19.55 20.16
N LEU A 421 1.62 -19.14 20.32
CA LEU A 421 1.24 -17.92 21.04
C LEU A 421 1.09 -18.15 22.56
N GLY A 422 1.41 -19.35 23.05
CA GLY A 422 1.33 -19.74 24.44
C GLY A 422 -0.09 -20.10 24.93
N CYS A 423 -0.17 -20.40 26.22
CA CYS A 423 -1.39 -20.82 26.90
C CYS A 423 -1.72 -19.86 28.05
N LYS A 424 -2.97 -19.41 28.13
CA LYS A 424 -3.47 -18.61 29.26
C LYS A 424 -3.39 -19.42 30.56
N GLN A 425 -3.41 -18.72 31.70
CA GLN A 425 -3.42 -19.34 33.03
C GLN A 425 -4.60 -20.30 33.27
N ASN A 426 -5.72 -20.09 32.57
CA ASN A 426 -6.90 -20.95 32.65
C ASN A 426 -6.82 -22.19 31.74
N GLY A 427 -5.69 -22.43 31.06
CA GLY A 427 -5.49 -23.59 30.18
C GLY A 427 -5.92 -23.38 28.73
N VAL A 428 -6.41 -22.19 28.36
CA VAL A 428 -6.79 -21.89 26.97
C VAL A 428 -5.55 -21.58 26.14
N GLN A 429 -5.27 -22.43 25.15
CA GLN A 429 -4.23 -22.19 24.15
C GLN A 429 -4.63 -21.06 23.21
N LEU A 430 -3.71 -20.16 22.88
CA LEU A 430 -3.94 -19.12 21.89
C LEU A 430 -3.74 -19.67 20.48
N GLY A 431 -4.71 -19.37 19.61
CA GLY A 431 -4.68 -19.63 18.17
C GLY A 431 -5.27 -18.44 17.44
N ASP A 432 -6.33 -18.67 16.66
CA ASP A 432 -7.11 -17.61 16.03
C ASP A 432 -7.71 -16.65 17.07
N VAL A 433 -8.03 -15.43 16.64
CA VAL A 433 -8.67 -14.43 17.48
C VAL A 433 -10.12 -14.84 17.72
N VAL A 434 -10.55 -14.83 18.98
CA VAL A 434 -11.93 -15.05 19.37
C VAL A 434 -12.79 -13.88 18.89
N LEU A 435 -13.67 -14.19 17.94
CA LEU A 435 -14.60 -13.25 17.32
C LEU A 435 -15.91 -13.14 18.10
N PRO A 436 -16.63 -12.01 17.98
CA PRO A 436 -17.97 -11.88 18.54
C PRO A 436 -18.99 -12.81 17.84
N PRO A 437 -20.10 -13.20 18.50
CA PRO A 437 -21.05 -14.18 17.95
C PRO A 437 -21.65 -13.80 16.60
N TRP A 438 -21.91 -12.50 16.37
CA TRP A 438 -22.41 -12.00 15.09
C TRP A 438 -21.48 -12.22 13.89
N ALA A 439 -20.19 -12.50 14.13
CA ALA A 439 -19.23 -12.85 13.08
C ALA A 439 -19.25 -14.35 12.72
N LYS A 440 -20.00 -15.19 13.44
CA LYS A 440 -20.21 -16.62 13.12
C LYS A 440 -18.92 -17.41 12.94
N GLU A 441 -17.90 -17.12 13.75
CA GLU A 441 -16.57 -17.74 13.66
C GLU A 441 -15.87 -17.54 12.30
N ASP A 442 -16.33 -16.57 11.49
CA ASP A 442 -15.76 -16.24 10.19
C ASP A 442 -15.07 -14.86 10.21
N PRO A 443 -13.73 -14.81 10.11
CA PRO A 443 -12.96 -13.57 9.99
C PRO A 443 -13.39 -12.67 8.83
N ARG A 444 -13.84 -13.24 7.69
CA ARG A 444 -14.32 -12.47 6.54
C ARG A 444 -15.66 -11.81 6.85
N GLU A 445 -16.56 -12.53 7.51
CA GLU A 445 -17.83 -11.98 8.00
C GLU A 445 -17.59 -10.89 9.05
N PHE A 446 -16.63 -11.08 9.96
CA PHE A 446 -16.22 -10.02 10.90
C PHE A 446 -15.85 -8.74 10.17
N ILE A 447 -14.94 -8.82 9.19
CA ILE A 447 -14.50 -7.67 8.40
C ILE A 447 -15.66 -7.05 7.62
N ARG A 448 -16.49 -7.87 6.97
CA ARG A 448 -17.63 -7.41 6.17
C ARG A 448 -18.62 -6.62 7.03
N VAL A 449 -19.03 -7.17 8.17
CA VAL A 449 -19.99 -6.54 9.08
C VAL A 449 -19.38 -5.31 9.76
N HIS A 450 -18.11 -5.36 10.14
CA HIS A 450 -17.45 -4.22 10.77
C HIS A 450 -17.27 -3.05 9.78
N ARG A 451 -16.99 -3.35 8.50
CA ARG A 451 -17.00 -2.37 7.42
C ARG A 451 -18.41 -1.83 7.15
N GLN A 452 -19.43 -2.68 7.17
CA GLN A 452 -20.83 -2.26 7.06
C GLN A 452 -21.21 -1.29 8.20
N ALA A 453 -20.77 -1.56 9.42
CA ALA A 453 -20.98 -0.68 10.57
C ALA A 453 -20.26 0.66 10.38
N LEU A 454 -19.00 0.68 9.93
CA LEU A 454 -18.26 1.92 9.64
C LEU A 454 -18.98 2.79 8.61
N GLU A 455 -19.60 2.18 7.60
CA GLU A 455 -20.25 2.89 6.50
C GLU A 455 -21.74 3.15 6.73
N CYS A 456 -22.30 2.76 7.88
CA CYS A 456 -23.71 2.96 8.18
C CYS A 456 -24.05 4.45 8.43
N ASP A 457 -25.35 4.74 8.42
CA ASP A 457 -25.88 6.09 8.59
C ASP A 457 -25.55 6.69 9.96
N TYR A 458 -25.63 5.90 11.03
CA TYR A 458 -25.31 6.35 12.39
C TYR A 458 -23.85 6.80 12.48
N VAL A 459 -22.91 5.95 12.05
CA VAL A 459 -21.48 6.32 12.06
C VAL A 459 -21.22 7.52 11.15
N SER A 460 -21.82 7.56 9.96
CA SER A 460 -21.67 8.70 9.05
C SER A 460 -22.06 10.04 9.69
N GLN A 461 -23.15 10.06 10.47
CA GLN A 461 -23.60 11.25 11.18
C GLN A 461 -22.66 11.65 12.33
N HIS A 462 -22.04 10.69 13.03
CA HIS A 462 -21.28 10.94 14.27
C HIS A 462 -19.75 10.93 14.12
N LEU A 463 -19.20 10.42 13.01
CA LEU A 463 -17.75 10.25 12.83
C LEU A 463 -16.97 11.57 12.93
N HIS A 464 -17.58 12.69 12.55
CA HIS A 464 -16.99 14.03 12.66
C HIS A 464 -16.59 14.40 14.11
N GLU A 465 -17.30 13.87 15.11
CA GLU A 465 -17.02 14.14 16.53
C GLU A 465 -15.72 13.46 16.98
N TRP A 466 -15.42 12.27 16.46
CA TRP A 466 -14.15 11.61 16.70
C TRP A 466 -13.01 12.24 15.92
N ILE A 467 -13.28 12.69 14.69
CA ILE A 467 -12.31 13.45 13.91
C ILE A 467 -11.90 14.72 14.67
N ASP A 468 -12.82 15.36 15.39
CA ASP A 468 -12.51 16.50 16.26
C ASP A 468 -11.54 16.17 17.40
N LEU A 469 -11.61 14.95 17.96
CA LEU A 469 -10.70 14.48 19.01
C LEU A 469 -9.30 14.17 18.45
N ILE A 470 -9.23 13.49 17.31
CA ILE A 470 -7.95 12.96 16.79
C ILE A 470 -7.22 13.93 15.88
N PHE A 471 -7.94 14.64 15.00
CA PHE A 471 -7.36 15.55 14.00
C PHE A 471 -7.83 16.99 14.13
N GLY A 472 -8.87 17.26 14.93
CA GLY A 472 -9.54 18.54 14.95
C GLY A 472 -9.32 19.35 16.22
N HIS A 473 -10.30 20.21 16.52
CA HIS A 473 -10.14 21.27 17.50
C HIS A 473 -10.11 20.78 18.97
N LYS A 474 -10.52 19.53 19.24
CA LYS A 474 -10.48 18.91 20.57
C LYS A 474 -9.21 18.10 20.82
N GLN A 475 -8.22 18.15 19.93
CA GLN A 475 -6.94 17.46 20.09
C GLN A 475 -6.04 18.14 21.17
N GLN A 476 -6.14 19.47 21.31
CA GLN A 476 -5.27 20.27 22.18
C GLN A 476 -6.03 21.45 22.81
N GLY A 477 -5.44 22.07 23.83
CA GLY A 477 -5.98 23.27 24.48
C GLY A 477 -7.20 23.00 25.37
N PRO A 478 -7.99 24.04 25.72
CA PRO A 478 -9.14 23.91 26.62
C PRO A 478 -10.18 22.89 26.15
N ALA A 479 -10.45 22.84 24.85
CA ALA A 479 -11.40 21.86 24.28
C ALA A 479 -10.95 20.40 24.50
N ALA A 480 -9.64 20.14 24.54
CA ALA A 480 -9.12 18.82 24.89
C ALA A 480 -9.23 18.52 26.39
N VAL A 481 -9.13 19.53 27.27
CA VAL A 481 -9.39 19.36 28.71
C VAL A 481 -10.86 18.97 28.92
N ASP A 482 -11.78 19.73 28.31
CA ASP A 482 -13.23 19.56 28.47
C ASP A 482 -13.70 18.18 27.95
N SER A 483 -13.07 17.69 26.89
CA SER A 483 -13.34 16.37 26.31
C SER A 483 -12.51 15.22 26.91
N VAL A 484 -11.67 15.50 27.92
CA VAL A 484 -10.81 14.51 28.59
C VAL A 484 -9.83 13.86 27.60
N ASN A 485 -9.31 14.62 26.65
CA ASN A 485 -8.52 14.14 25.50
C ASN A 485 -7.07 14.66 25.50
N LEU A 486 -6.49 14.89 26.68
CA LEU A 486 -5.09 15.32 26.82
C LEU A 486 -4.17 14.13 27.11
N PHE A 487 -3.15 13.98 26.29
CA PHE A 487 -2.12 12.97 26.45
C PHE A 487 -0.83 13.56 27.05
N HIS A 488 0.14 12.71 27.34
CA HIS A 488 1.46 13.12 27.79
C HIS A 488 2.10 14.13 26.80
N HIS A 489 2.70 15.21 27.32
CA HIS A 489 3.19 16.33 26.51
C HIS A 489 4.24 15.92 25.46
N LEU A 490 5.04 14.88 25.74
CA LEU A 490 6.05 14.33 24.84
C LEU A 490 5.48 13.68 23.57
N PHE A 491 4.18 13.38 23.50
CA PHE A 491 3.56 12.83 22.28
C PHE A 491 3.23 13.91 21.23
N TYR A 492 3.22 15.18 21.62
CA TYR A 492 2.83 16.29 20.74
C TYR A 492 4.05 16.90 20.03
N GLU A 493 3.86 17.21 18.75
CA GLU A 493 4.84 17.92 17.94
C GLU A 493 5.18 19.29 18.55
N GLY A 494 6.46 19.66 18.53
CA GLY A 494 6.94 20.99 18.96
C GLY A 494 7.12 21.17 20.47
N ASN A 495 6.64 20.23 21.29
CA ASN A 495 6.84 20.29 22.74
C ASN A 495 8.25 19.88 23.20
N VAL A 496 9.02 19.24 22.32
CA VAL A 496 10.40 18.80 22.58
C VAL A 496 11.26 19.07 21.36
N ASP A 497 12.35 19.81 21.55
CA ASP A 497 13.47 19.82 20.61
C ASP A 497 14.56 18.86 21.12
N ILE A 498 14.62 17.66 20.54
CA ILE A 498 15.62 16.65 20.91
C ILE A 498 17.06 17.11 20.67
N TYR A 499 17.26 18.15 19.85
CA TYR A 499 18.58 18.70 19.56
C TYR A 499 19.00 19.79 20.55
N SER A 500 18.08 20.35 21.33
CA SER A 500 18.41 21.30 22.40
C SER A 500 18.68 20.63 23.74
N ILE A 501 18.66 19.29 23.80
CA ILE A 501 18.97 18.52 25.00
C ILE A 501 20.48 18.22 25.01
N ASP A 502 21.21 18.91 25.90
CA ASP A 502 22.67 18.77 26.02
C ASP A 502 23.07 17.44 26.67
N ASP A 503 22.31 16.98 27.66
CA ASP A 503 22.57 15.70 28.33
C ASP A 503 22.25 14.51 27.41
N PRO A 504 23.25 13.70 26.99
CA PRO A 504 23.03 12.55 26.13
C PRO A 504 22.09 11.50 26.73
N LEU A 505 22.05 11.34 28.07
CA LEU A 505 21.17 10.39 28.72
C LEU A 505 19.72 10.86 28.64
N LYS A 506 19.44 12.11 29.01
CA LYS A 506 18.10 12.72 28.86
C LYS A 506 17.64 12.71 27.40
N LYS A 507 18.54 12.98 26.45
CA LYS A 507 18.26 12.95 25.01
C LYS A 507 17.89 11.54 24.55
N ASN A 508 18.70 10.54 24.88
CA ASN A 508 18.44 9.14 24.51
C ASN A 508 17.17 8.59 25.17
N ALA A 509 16.91 8.94 26.43
CA ALA A 509 15.67 8.58 27.12
C ALA A 509 14.44 9.20 26.43
N THR A 510 14.54 10.48 26.04
CA THR A 510 13.45 11.19 25.34
C THR A 510 13.18 10.59 23.96
N ILE A 511 14.23 10.27 23.19
CA ILE A 511 14.10 9.59 21.90
C ILE A 511 13.51 8.19 22.07
N GLY A 512 14.00 7.42 23.06
CA GLY A 512 13.45 6.11 23.39
C GLY A 512 11.97 6.17 23.78
N PHE A 513 11.55 7.22 24.48
CA PHE A 513 10.16 7.45 24.82
C PHE A 513 9.31 7.75 23.57
N ILE A 514 9.73 8.72 22.75
CA ILE A 514 9.03 9.07 21.49
C ILE A 514 8.90 7.85 20.58
N ASN A 515 9.90 6.98 20.54
CA ASN A 515 9.89 5.79 19.71
C ASN A 515 8.89 4.72 20.16
N ASN A 516 8.82 4.48 21.46
CA ASN A 516 8.09 3.31 21.97
C ASN A 516 6.62 3.61 22.34
N PHE A 517 6.29 4.87 22.64
CA PHE A 517 5.00 5.20 23.25
C PHE A 517 4.03 5.93 22.30
N GLY A 518 4.39 6.13 21.03
CA GLY A 518 3.50 6.67 20.00
C GLY A 518 3.54 8.20 19.87
N GLN A 519 2.89 8.72 18.82
CA GLN A 519 2.92 10.14 18.47
C GLN A 519 1.52 10.64 18.11
N ILE A 520 1.16 11.84 18.55
CA ILE A 520 -0.11 12.49 18.20
C ILE A 520 -0.09 12.88 16.71
N PRO A 521 -1.15 12.63 15.91
CA PRO A 521 -1.18 13.05 14.52
C PRO A 521 -1.15 14.57 14.41
N LYS A 522 -0.75 15.10 13.25
CA LYS A 522 -0.84 16.54 13.00
C LYS A 522 -2.29 17.02 13.18
N GLN A 523 -2.50 18.09 13.94
CA GLN A 523 -3.80 18.77 13.95
C GLN A 523 -4.09 19.34 12.56
N LEU A 524 -5.21 18.91 11.97
CA LEU A 524 -5.67 19.34 10.65
C LEU A 524 -6.68 20.47 10.75
N PHE A 525 -7.54 20.44 11.77
CA PHE A 525 -8.66 21.39 11.91
C PHE A 525 -8.62 22.11 13.24
N LYS A 526 -8.90 23.41 13.20
CA LYS A 526 -9.02 24.27 14.40
C LYS A 526 -10.47 24.63 14.76
N LYS A 527 -11.42 24.23 13.92
CA LYS A 527 -12.86 24.42 14.08
C LYS A 527 -13.55 23.06 14.17
N PRO A 528 -14.79 22.99 14.69
CA PRO A 528 -15.60 21.79 14.64
C PRO A 528 -15.69 21.21 13.22
N HIS A 529 -15.46 19.91 13.12
CA HIS A 529 -15.51 19.21 11.84
C HIS A 529 -16.94 19.15 11.31
N PRO A 530 -17.19 19.39 10.00
CA PRO A 530 -18.54 19.27 9.45
C PRO A 530 -19.07 17.83 9.56
N ALA A 531 -20.34 17.67 9.90
CA ALA A 531 -21.03 16.39 9.85
C ALA A 531 -21.33 15.99 8.40
N LYS A 532 -21.29 14.67 8.11
CA LYS A 532 -21.66 14.14 6.79
C LYS A 532 -23.17 14.27 6.60
N LYS A 533 -23.59 14.76 5.44
CA LYS A 533 -25.01 14.84 5.09
C LYS A 533 -25.45 13.47 4.60
N LEU A 534 -26.51 12.94 5.20
CA LEU A 534 -27.21 11.80 4.61
C LEU A 534 -28.00 12.30 3.39
N ASN A 535 -27.62 11.86 2.20
CA ASN A 535 -28.38 12.16 1.00
C ASN A 535 -29.64 11.30 0.98
N HIS A 536 -30.77 11.87 1.42
CA HIS A 536 -32.09 11.35 1.07
C HIS A 536 -32.41 11.71 -0.39
N ARG A 537 -31.76 11.04 -1.35
CA ARG A 537 -32.30 11.03 -2.72
C ARG A 537 -33.50 10.10 -2.73
N SER A 538 -34.66 10.64 -2.34
CA SER A 538 -35.94 10.09 -2.77
C SER A 538 -35.90 10.09 -4.30
N SER A 539 -35.75 8.91 -4.90
CA SER A 539 -36.09 8.74 -6.30
C SER A 539 -37.49 9.34 -6.48
N VAL A 540 -37.62 10.31 -7.38
CA VAL A 540 -38.84 11.08 -7.64
C VAL A 540 -39.92 10.22 -8.34
N LEU A 541 -39.86 8.88 -8.20
CA LEU A 541 -40.68 7.94 -8.96
C LEU A 541 -41.41 6.87 -8.15
N ASP A 542 -41.55 6.97 -6.82
CA ASP A 542 -42.41 6.01 -6.10
C ASP A 542 -43.17 6.61 -4.89
N PRO A 543 -44.50 6.76 -4.96
CA PRO A 543 -45.35 7.05 -3.81
C PRO A 543 -45.81 5.73 -3.17
N GLY A 544 -44.92 5.06 -2.44
CA GLY A 544 -45.23 3.89 -1.62
C GLY A 544 -45.27 4.20 -0.11
N PRO A 545 -46.14 3.57 0.69
CA PRO A 545 -46.31 3.90 2.10
C PRO A 545 -45.09 3.51 2.95
N LEU A 546 -44.76 4.40 3.88
CA LEU A 546 -43.64 4.32 4.82
C LEU A 546 -43.68 3.06 5.69
N ASN A 547 -42.58 2.28 5.71
CA ASN A 547 -41.98 1.62 6.90
C ASN A 547 -40.90 0.60 6.52
N THR A 548 -39.76 1.04 5.97
CA THR A 548 -38.52 0.25 5.99
C THR A 548 -37.34 1.15 6.38
N PRO A 549 -36.44 0.70 7.29
CA PRO A 549 -35.28 1.50 7.65
C PRO A 549 -34.43 1.75 6.40
N LEU A 550 -34.12 3.02 6.16
CA LEU A 550 -33.34 3.48 5.02
C LEU A 550 -31.94 2.85 5.07
N MET A 551 -31.70 1.86 4.22
CA MET A 551 -30.36 1.48 3.81
C MET A 551 -30.18 1.95 2.37
N SER A 552 -29.14 2.78 2.17
CA SER A 552 -28.28 2.91 0.98
C SER A 552 -28.92 2.58 -0.39
N GLU A 553 -28.93 3.54 -1.33
CA GLU A 553 -29.47 3.39 -2.71
C GLU A 553 -29.42 1.94 -3.20
N ARG A 554 -30.60 1.32 -3.42
CA ARG A 554 -30.68 -0.09 -3.85
C ARG A 554 -30.12 -0.20 -5.27
N LEU A 555 -29.01 -0.92 -5.40
CA LEU A 555 -28.34 -1.21 -6.66
C LEU A 555 -29.08 -2.29 -7.47
N PHE A 556 -28.67 -2.52 -8.73
CA PHE A 556 -29.37 -3.44 -9.63
C PHE A 556 -29.49 -4.86 -9.04
N TYR A 557 -28.46 -5.32 -8.34
CA TYR A 557 -28.41 -6.66 -7.75
C TYR A 557 -29.31 -6.84 -6.51
N HIS A 558 -29.87 -5.75 -5.96
CA HIS A 558 -30.94 -5.80 -4.97
C HIS A 558 -32.33 -5.97 -5.60
N ASN A 559 -32.41 -5.86 -6.93
CA ASN A 559 -33.66 -5.76 -7.69
C ASN A 559 -33.60 -6.66 -8.95
N LEU A 560 -33.00 -7.85 -8.85
CA LEU A 560 -32.80 -8.74 -9.99
C LEU A 560 -34.13 -9.06 -10.71
N ASP A 561 -35.21 -9.25 -9.96
CA ASP A 561 -36.55 -9.51 -10.51
C ASP A 561 -37.13 -8.33 -11.31
N ASN A 562 -36.60 -7.12 -11.12
CA ASN A 562 -37.00 -5.92 -11.84
C ASN A 562 -36.17 -5.67 -13.10
N LEU A 563 -35.14 -6.49 -13.38
CA LEU A 563 -34.31 -6.35 -14.58
C LEU A 563 -35.16 -6.61 -15.83
N LYS A 564 -35.26 -5.59 -16.68
CA LYS A 564 -35.93 -5.67 -17.98
C LYS A 564 -34.90 -5.40 -19.08
N PRO A 565 -34.85 -6.21 -20.14
CA PRO A 565 -34.01 -5.92 -21.29
C PRO A 565 -34.34 -4.54 -21.86
N SER A 566 -33.31 -3.77 -22.20
CA SER A 566 -33.52 -2.52 -22.94
C SER A 566 -34.13 -2.84 -24.31
N LEU A 567 -35.17 -2.10 -24.69
CA LEU A 567 -35.79 -2.24 -26.02
C LEU A 567 -34.93 -1.65 -27.14
N GLN A 568 -33.98 -0.78 -26.79
CA GLN A 568 -33.03 -0.18 -27.72
C GLN A 568 -31.60 -0.57 -27.34
N PRO A 569 -30.74 -0.89 -28.31
CA PRO A 569 -29.35 -1.15 -28.03
C PRO A 569 -28.69 0.11 -27.46
N ILE A 570 -27.89 -0.06 -26.40
CA ILE A 570 -27.06 1.03 -25.87
C ILE A 570 -25.96 1.39 -26.88
N LYS A 571 -25.41 0.36 -27.54
CA LYS A 571 -24.41 0.47 -28.61
C LYS A 571 -24.47 -0.76 -29.52
N GLU A 572 -24.36 -0.55 -30.82
CA GLU A 572 -24.25 -1.62 -31.82
C GLU A 572 -22.78 -1.86 -32.18
N LEU A 573 -22.37 -3.13 -32.27
CA LEU A 573 -21.02 -3.56 -32.63
C LEU A 573 -21.08 -4.45 -33.88
N LYS A 574 -19.97 -4.54 -34.63
CA LYS A 574 -19.91 -5.32 -35.87
C LYS A 574 -19.75 -6.83 -35.66
N GLY A 575 -19.50 -7.26 -34.43
CA GLY A 575 -19.27 -8.65 -34.06
C GLY A 575 -19.66 -8.92 -32.60
N PRO A 576 -19.36 -10.12 -32.08
CA PRO A 576 -19.61 -10.47 -30.69
C PRO A 576 -18.97 -9.46 -29.74
N VAL A 577 -19.59 -9.23 -28.58
CA VAL A 577 -19.07 -8.31 -27.56
C VAL A 577 -17.83 -8.93 -26.91
N GLY A 578 -16.73 -8.20 -26.87
CA GLY A 578 -15.50 -8.61 -26.17
C GLY A 578 -15.41 -8.05 -24.77
N GLN A 579 -15.57 -6.72 -24.66
CA GLN A 579 -15.48 -6.01 -23.38
C GLN A 579 -16.55 -4.93 -23.29
N ILE A 580 -17.13 -4.78 -22.10
CA ILE A 580 -18.02 -3.68 -21.72
C ILE A 580 -17.40 -2.99 -20.51
N LEU A 581 -17.35 -1.65 -20.54
CA LEU A 581 -16.89 -0.82 -19.44
C LEU A 581 -17.84 0.35 -19.25
N GLN A 582 -18.12 0.71 -18.00
CA GLN A 582 -18.74 1.99 -17.68
C GLN A 582 -17.63 3.01 -17.39
N PHE A 583 -17.59 4.09 -18.16
CA PHE A 583 -16.69 5.22 -17.91
C PHE A 583 -17.51 6.50 -17.83
N GLU A 584 -17.37 7.21 -16.71
CA GLU A 584 -18.19 8.35 -16.33
C GLU A 584 -19.70 7.99 -16.39
N LYS A 585 -20.45 8.63 -17.29
CA LYS A 585 -21.88 8.39 -17.51
C LYS A 585 -22.17 7.64 -18.80
N THR A 586 -21.14 7.04 -19.41
CA THR A 586 -21.24 6.35 -20.70
C THR A 586 -20.83 4.89 -20.57
N VAL A 587 -21.48 4.05 -21.37
CA VAL A 587 -21.07 2.65 -21.53
C VAL A 587 -20.23 2.55 -22.80
N GLN A 588 -19.00 2.10 -22.65
CA GLN A 588 -18.12 1.78 -23.75
C GLN A 588 -18.12 0.27 -23.99
N ALA A 589 -18.06 -0.12 -25.26
CA ALA A 589 -17.99 -1.51 -25.65
C ALA A 589 -17.18 -1.68 -26.93
N VAL A 590 -16.45 -2.78 -27.01
CA VAL A 590 -15.63 -3.20 -28.14
C VAL A 590 -15.92 -4.66 -28.51
N GLU A 591 -15.62 -5.02 -29.76
CA GLU A 591 -15.79 -6.39 -30.25
C GLU A 591 -14.88 -7.41 -29.55
N GLN A 592 -15.17 -8.70 -29.71
CA GLN A 592 -14.28 -9.80 -29.37
C GLN A 592 -12.90 -9.57 -30.00
N ASN A 593 -11.85 -9.98 -29.28
CA ASN A 593 -10.45 -9.72 -29.62
C ASN A 593 -10.05 -8.23 -29.64
N LYS A 594 -10.78 -7.40 -28.89
CA LYS A 594 -10.37 -6.03 -28.55
C LYS A 594 -10.48 -5.80 -27.04
N VAL A 595 -9.57 -4.99 -26.50
CA VAL A 595 -9.60 -4.52 -25.11
C VAL A 595 -9.30 -3.02 -25.08
N LEU A 596 -10.03 -2.28 -24.25
CA LEU A 596 -9.85 -0.84 -24.08
C LEU A 596 -8.63 -0.54 -23.20
N VAL A 597 -7.93 0.55 -23.51
CA VAL A 597 -6.70 0.95 -22.82
C VAL A 597 -6.99 2.07 -21.82
N PRO A 598 -6.73 1.88 -20.51
CA PRO A 598 -6.89 2.92 -19.50
C PRO A 598 -5.89 4.08 -19.68
N PRO A 599 -6.09 5.23 -19.00
CA PRO A 599 -7.22 5.57 -18.14
C PRO A 599 -8.32 6.37 -18.86
N THR A 600 -8.05 6.87 -20.07
CA THR A 600 -9.01 7.66 -20.86
C THR A 600 -9.95 6.79 -21.68
N TRP A 601 -9.58 5.51 -21.88
CA TRP A 601 -10.35 4.54 -22.66
C TRP A 601 -10.64 5.00 -24.11
N SER A 602 -9.82 5.92 -24.62
CA SER A 602 -9.92 6.46 -25.98
C SER A 602 -9.15 5.63 -27.01
N ARG A 603 -8.50 4.56 -26.57
CA ARG A 603 -7.72 3.63 -27.40
C ARG A 603 -8.08 2.19 -27.07
N TYR A 604 -7.82 1.30 -28.02
CA TYR A 604 -7.94 -0.14 -27.84
C TYR A 604 -6.68 -0.88 -28.32
N VAL A 605 -6.49 -2.10 -27.83
CA VAL A 605 -5.61 -3.11 -28.40
C VAL A 605 -6.47 -4.19 -29.04
N ALA A 606 -6.13 -4.61 -30.26
CA ALA A 606 -6.83 -5.63 -31.02
C ALA A 606 -5.89 -6.75 -31.47
N TRP A 607 -6.38 -7.98 -31.48
CA TRP A 607 -5.63 -9.19 -31.88
C TRP A 607 -6.49 -10.14 -32.70
N GLY A 608 -5.92 -11.28 -33.11
CA GLY A 608 -6.63 -12.32 -33.89
C GLY A 608 -6.76 -12.01 -35.38
N PHE A 609 -5.89 -11.15 -35.92
CA PHE A 609 -5.80 -10.91 -37.36
C PHE A 609 -5.04 -12.04 -38.05
N ALA A 610 -5.37 -12.30 -39.33
CA ALA A 610 -4.72 -13.35 -40.12
C ALA A 610 -3.23 -13.08 -40.41
N ASP A 611 -2.81 -11.82 -40.33
CA ASP A 611 -1.40 -11.39 -40.40
C ASP A 611 -0.68 -11.48 -39.03
N HIS A 612 -1.38 -12.00 -38.01
CA HIS A 612 -0.90 -12.14 -36.63
C HIS A 612 -0.45 -10.83 -35.98
N SER A 613 -0.90 -9.68 -36.50
CA SER A 613 -0.56 -8.39 -35.95
C SER A 613 -1.29 -8.11 -34.63
N LEU A 614 -0.62 -7.35 -33.75
CA LEU A 614 -1.28 -6.64 -32.66
C LEU A 614 -1.51 -5.20 -33.11
N ARG A 615 -2.75 -4.71 -33.00
CA ARG A 615 -3.12 -3.36 -33.49
C ARG A 615 -3.58 -2.47 -32.36
N ILE A 616 -3.04 -1.26 -32.30
CA ILE A 616 -3.43 -0.25 -31.32
C ILE A 616 -4.18 0.85 -32.06
N GLY A 617 -5.45 1.03 -31.73
CA GLY A 617 -6.37 1.93 -32.46
C GLY A 617 -7.04 2.95 -31.56
N SER A 618 -7.65 3.96 -32.19
CA SER A 618 -8.52 4.93 -31.53
C SER A 618 -9.95 4.38 -31.41
N TYR A 619 -10.56 4.53 -30.24
CA TYR A 619 -11.93 4.06 -29.97
C TYR A 619 -12.97 4.76 -30.86
N ASP A 620 -12.88 6.09 -30.99
CA ASP A 620 -13.89 6.87 -31.72
C ASP A 620 -13.80 6.71 -33.25
N SER A 621 -12.58 6.61 -33.78
CA SER A 621 -12.35 6.57 -35.22
C SER A 621 -12.20 5.17 -35.80
N ASP A 622 -11.99 4.17 -34.94
CA ASP A 622 -11.62 2.78 -35.29
C ASP A 622 -10.38 2.69 -36.21
N LYS A 623 -9.56 3.76 -36.25
CA LYS A 623 -8.31 3.79 -37.02
C LYS A 623 -7.18 3.20 -36.20
N ALA A 624 -6.47 2.23 -36.77
CA ALA A 624 -5.23 1.71 -36.23
C ALA A 624 -4.15 2.81 -36.28
N ALA A 625 -3.67 3.23 -35.11
CA ALA A 625 -2.54 4.14 -34.96
C ALA A 625 -1.20 3.40 -35.08
N MET A 626 -1.18 2.12 -34.73
CA MET A 626 0.00 1.25 -34.80
C MET A 626 -0.40 -0.18 -35.16
N VAL A 627 0.43 -0.84 -35.96
CA VAL A 627 0.34 -2.25 -36.31
C VAL A 627 1.69 -2.90 -35.99
N CYS A 628 1.69 -3.92 -35.16
CA CYS A 628 2.88 -4.64 -34.71
C CYS A 628 2.85 -6.06 -35.28
N GLU A 629 3.67 -6.34 -36.30
CA GLU A 629 3.66 -7.60 -37.05
C GLU A 629 4.62 -8.67 -36.48
N GLU A 630 5.58 -8.28 -35.64
CA GLU A 630 6.63 -9.18 -35.11
C GLU A 630 6.27 -9.90 -33.79
N VAL A 631 5.03 -9.74 -33.31
CA VAL A 631 4.59 -10.25 -31.98
C VAL A 631 4.70 -11.78 -31.89
N MET A 632 4.64 -12.47 -33.03
CA MET A 632 4.60 -13.94 -33.11
C MET A 632 5.95 -14.66 -33.05
N GLN A 633 7.10 -13.98 -33.18
CA GLN A 633 8.41 -14.67 -33.35
C GLN A 633 8.86 -15.54 -32.15
N GLY A 634 8.05 -15.66 -31.08
CA GLY A 634 8.22 -16.67 -30.03
C GLY A 634 6.98 -16.98 -29.18
N SER A 635 5.78 -16.48 -29.50
CA SER A 635 4.62 -16.45 -28.57
C SER A 635 3.33 -17.15 -29.03
N GLY A 636 3.32 -17.73 -30.25
CA GLY A 636 2.12 -18.39 -30.79
C GLY A 636 0.96 -17.44 -31.09
N GLU A 637 -0.22 -17.98 -31.41
CA GLU A 637 -1.43 -17.18 -31.62
C GLU A 637 -1.90 -16.57 -30.29
N VAL A 638 -2.02 -15.24 -30.25
CA VAL A 638 -2.59 -14.49 -29.13
C VAL A 638 -4.10 -14.73 -29.07
N VAL A 639 -4.59 -15.19 -27.93
CA VAL A 639 -6.03 -15.45 -27.72
C VAL A 639 -6.62 -14.56 -26.62
N ALA A 640 -5.79 -14.05 -25.71
CA ALA A 640 -6.20 -13.18 -24.61
C ALA A 640 -5.27 -11.97 -24.49
N CYS A 641 -5.85 -10.82 -24.15
CA CYS A 641 -5.09 -9.59 -23.90
C CYS A 641 -5.78 -8.74 -22.83
N VAL A 642 -4.98 -8.15 -21.93
CA VAL A 642 -5.43 -7.16 -20.94
C VAL A 642 -4.47 -5.96 -20.92
N CYS A 643 -4.96 -4.80 -20.48
CA CYS A 643 -4.17 -3.57 -20.40
C CYS A 643 -4.20 -3.00 -18.98
N PRO A 644 -3.22 -3.35 -18.12
CA PRO A 644 -3.15 -2.86 -16.75
C PRO A 644 -2.92 -1.34 -16.63
N SER A 645 -2.33 -0.72 -17.66
CA SER A 645 -2.08 0.73 -17.70
C SER A 645 -2.07 1.25 -19.15
N SER A 646 -1.83 2.55 -19.32
CA SER A 646 -1.71 3.16 -20.65
C SER A 646 -0.43 2.76 -21.41
N LYS A 647 0.54 2.17 -20.71
CA LYS A 647 1.86 1.75 -21.23
C LYS A 647 2.06 0.24 -21.18
N ILE A 648 1.29 -0.51 -20.40
CA ILE A 648 1.50 -1.96 -20.24
C ILE A 648 0.41 -2.73 -20.97
N ILE A 649 0.82 -3.66 -21.82
CA ILE A 649 -0.04 -4.62 -22.49
C ILE A 649 0.39 -6.01 -22.06
N VAL A 650 -0.55 -6.89 -21.73
CA VAL A 650 -0.27 -8.29 -21.38
C VAL A 650 -1.04 -9.18 -22.34
N THR A 651 -0.33 -10.07 -23.03
CA THR A 651 -0.92 -10.99 -24.00
C THR A 651 -0.63 -12.43 -23.59
N ALA A 652 -1.52 -13.35 -23.94
CA ALA A 652 -1.27 -14.78 -23.81
C ALA A 652 -2.00 -15.55 -24.90
N GLY A 653 -1.56 -16.79 -25.12
CA GLY A 653 -1.89 -17.51 -26.34
C GLY A 653 -1.66 -19.01 -26.29
N THR A 654 -1.56 -19.56 -27.49
CA THR A 654 -1.31 -20.99 -27.73
C THR A 654 0.08 -21.48 -27.31
N SER A 655 1.02 -20.59 -27.02
CA SER A 655 2.37 -20.94 -26.56
C SER A 655 2.49 -21.29 -25.07
N SER A 656 1.39 -21.23 -24.31
CA SER A 656 1.35 -21.30 -22.83
C SER A 656 2.05 -20.16 -22.08
N VAL A 657 2.69 -19.22 -22.78
CA VAL A 657 3.43 -18.10 -22.18
C VAL A 657 2.54 -16.87 -22.03
N VAL A 658 2.64 -16.20 -20.88
CA VAL A 658 2.08 -14.84 -20.69
C VAL A 658 3.18 -13.83 -20.94
N THR A 659 3.00 -12.95 -21.92
CA THR A 659 4.01 -11.96 -22.31
C THR A 659 3.56 -10.56 -21.90
N MET A 660 4.43 -9.87 -21.18
CA MET A 660 4.25 -8.47 -20.81
C MET A 660 5.01 -7.57 -21.76
N TRP A 661 4.36 -6.50 -22.20
CA TRP A 661 4.89 -5.55 -23.16
C TRP A 661 4.80 -4.13 -22.64
N GLU A 662 5.80 -3.33 -22.96
CA GLU A 662 5.77 -1.88 -22.85
C GLU A 662 5.41 -1.27 -24.19
N TYR A 663 4.30 -0.54 -24.21
CA TYR A 663 3.86 0.27 -25.31
C TYR A 663 4.50 1.66 -25.22
N THR A 664 5.31 1.98 -26.22
CA THR A 664 5.81 3.32 -26.48
C THR A 664 5.14 3.88 -27.72
N HIS A 665 5.18 5.19 -27.94
CA HIS A 665 4.62 5.81 -29.15
C HIS A 665 5.18 5.26 -30.47
N LYS A 666 6.33 4.58 -30.44
CA LYS A 666 7.04 4.12 -31.64
C LYS A 666 7.05 2.60 -31.80
N GLN A 667 7.01 1.85 -30.70
CA GLN A 667 7.19 0.40 -30.72
C GLN A 667 6.60 -0.27 -29.48
N LEU A 668 6.41 -1.58 -29.61
CA LEU A 668 6.07 -2.48 -28.52
C LEU A 668 7.33 -3.25 -28.10
N ILE A 669 7.71 -3.19 -26.83
CA ILE A 669 8.94 -3.80 -26.30
C ILE A 669 8.55 -4.91 -25.34
N VAL A 670 9.14 -6.10 -25.46
CA VAL A 670 8.93 -7.17 -24.48
C VAL A 670 9.59 -6.78 -23.16
N LEU A 671 8.79 -6.71 -22.10
CA LEU A 671 9.28 -6.47 -20.74
C LEU A 671 9.67 -7.75 -20.03
N GLN A 672 8.85 -8.81 -20.17
CA GLN A 672 9.06 -10.10 -19.51
C GLN A 672 8.16 -11.17 -20.15
N CYS A 673 8.69 -12.37 -20.32
CA CYS A 673 7.90 -13.58 -20.56
C CYS A 673 7.73 -14.34 -19.23
N LEU A 674 6.48 -14.67 -18.89
CA LEU A 674 6.09 -15.39 -17.69
C LEU A 674 5.76 -16.84 -18.05
N TYR A 675 6.59 -17.76 -17.57
CA TYR A 675 6.47 -19.19 -17.83
C TYR A 675 5.86 -19.89 -16.61
N GLY A 676 4.86 -20.75 -16.84
CA GLY A 676 4.25 -21.53 -15.76
C GLY A 676 3.12 -22.47 -16.18
N HIS A 677 2.39 -22.15 -17.26
CA HIS A 677 1.36 -23.04 -17.79
C HIS A 677 1.93 -24.15 -18.67
N ASN A 678 1.27 -25.31 -18.65
CA ASN A 678 1.65 -26.49 -19.44
C ASN A 678 0.87 -26.62 -20.75
N ASP A 679 -0.17 -25.80 -20.94
CA ASP A 679 -1.00 -25.77 -22.15
C ASP A 679 -1.45 -24.32 -22.42
N ALA A 680 -2.11 -24.08 -23.55
CA ALA A 680 -2.56 -22.79 -24.02
C ALA A 680 -3.31 -22.00 -22.96
N VAL A 681 -2.91 -20.74 -22.77
CA VAL A 681 -3.63 -19.78 -21.93
C VAL A 681 -4.88 -19.35 -22.68
N THR A 682 -6.03 -19.43 -22.04
CA THR A 682 -7.35 -19.22 -22.65
C THR A 682 -7.95 -17.85 -22.31
N CYS A 683 -7.61 -17.30 -21.15
CA CYS A 683 -8.16 -16.04 -20.66
C CYS A 683 -7.19 -15.33 -19.71
N LEU A 684 -7.30 -14.00 -19.65
CA LEU A 684 -6.53 -13.13 -18.76
C LEU A 684 -7.45 -12.16 -18.04
N ALA A 685 -7.12 -11.86 -16.79
CA ALA A 685 -7.64 -10.71 -16.04
C ALA A 685 -6.46 -10.01 -15.34
N CYS A 686 -6.63 -8.73 -15.01
CA CYS A 686 -5.66 -8.01 -14.20
C CYS A 686 -6.38 -7.09 -13.22
N SER A 687 -5.77 -6.89 -12.05
CA SER A 687 -6.18 -5.89 -11.08
C SER A 687 -4.98 -4.99 -10.75
N PRO A 688 -4.92 -3.77 -11.30
CA PRO A 688 -3.94 -2.79 -10.88
C PRO A 688 -4.08 -2.41 -9.40
N ALA A 689 -5.30 -2.48 -8.84
CA ALA A 689 -5.57 -2.18 -7.43
C ALA A 689 -4.86 -3.18 -6.48
N TYR A 690 -4.85 -4.47 -6.83
CA TYR A 690 -4.16 -5.52 -6.10
C TYR A 690 -2.79 -5.87 -6.68
N ASN A 691 -2.34 -5.16 -7.72
CA ASN A 691 -1.08 -5.39 -8.43
C ASN A 691 -0.90 -6.85 -8.90
N VAL A 692 -1.95 -7.44 -9.48
CA VAL A 692 -1.94 -8.84 -9.97
C VAL A 692 -2.40 -9.00 -11.41
N ILE A 693 -1.88 -10.05 -12.06
CA ILE A 693 -2.42 -10.63 -13.30
C ILE A 693 -2.90 -12.05 -12.97
N VAL A 694 -4.03 -12.47 -13.53
CA VAL A 694 -4.53 -13.85 -13.44
C VAL A 694 -4.63 -14.41 -14.85
N SER A 695 -4.01 -15.57 -15.08
CA SER A 695 -4.12 -16.33 -16.33
C SER A 695 -4.82 -17.65 -16.10
N GLY A 696 -5.78 -18.00 -16.95
CA GLY A 696 -6.43 -19.32 -16.96
C GLY A 696 -5.97 -20.13 -18.18
N SER A 697 -5.84 -21.45 -18.06
CA SER A 697 -5.32 -22.30 -19.12
C SER A 697 -6.14 -23.57 -19.37
N ARG A 698 -5.89 -24.19 -20.52
CA ARG A 698 -6.33 -25.54 -20.87
C ARG A 698 -5.75 -26.63 -19.98
N ASP A 699 -4.67 -26.35 -19.26
CA ASP A 699 -4.09 -27.25 -18.26
C ASP A 699 -4.95 -27.41 -16.99
N ALA A 700 -6.16 -26.84 -16.98
CA ALA A 700 -7.11 -26.86 -15.88
C ALA A 700 -6.56 -26.18 -14.61
N THR A 701 -5.74 -25.14 -14.79
CA THR A 701 -5.26 -24.30 -13.68
C THR A 701 -5.32 -22.82 -14.04
N ALA A 702 -5.41 -21.98 -13.00
CA ALA A 702 -5.15 -20.55 -13.11
C ALA A 702 -3.87 -20.18 -12.34
N ILE A 703 -3.12 -19.19 -12.83
CA ILE A 703 -1.94 -18.68 -12.14
C ILE A 703 -2.15 -17.21 -11.81
N VAL A 704 -1.81 -16.84 -10.57
CA VAL A 704 -1.71 -15.45 -10.11
C VAL A 704 -0.26 -15.00 -10.20
N TRP A 705 -0.03 -13.87 -10.85
CA TRP A 705 1.27 -13.24 -11.07
C TRP A 705 1.31 -11.87 -10.43
N ASP A 706 2.46 -11.46 -9.93
CA ASP A 706 2.68 -10.07 -9.49
C ASP A 706 2.91 -9.19 -10.72
N LEU A 707 2.06 -8.18 -10.90
CA LEU A 707 2.09 -7.30 -12.07
C LEU A 707 3.38 -6.46 -12.14
N SER A 708 3.89 -6.01 -10.99
CA SER A 708 5.06 -5.11 -10.94
C SER A 708 6.39 -5.85 -10.85
N ARG A 709 6.44 -6.91 -10.04
CA ARG A 709 7.63 -7.77 -9.89
C ARG A 709 7.77 -8.77 -11.03
N ARG A 710 6.68 -9.05 -11.76
CA ARG A 710 6.64 -9.93 -12.93
C ARG A 710 7.08 -11.36 -12.57
N ILE A 711 6.60 -11.84 -11.42
CA ILE A 711 6.93 -13.17 -10.88
C ILE A 711 5.67 -13.99 -10.67
N PHE A 712 5.84 -15.31 -10.71
CA PHE A 712 4.85 -16.26 -10.23
C PHE A 712 4.56 -16.01 -8.75
N VAL A 713 3.28 -15.94 -8.38
CA VAL A 713 2.85 -15.83 -6.97
C VAL A 713 2.29 -17.17 -6.50
N ARG A 714 1.24 -17.67 -7.16
CA ARG A 714 0.59 -18.94 -6.80
C ARG A 714 -0.25 -19.49 -7.96
N GLN A 715 -0.64 -20.77 -7.85
CA GLN A 715 -1.49 -21.46 -8.82
C GLN A 715 -2.77 -21.94 -8.13
N LEU A 716 -3.92 -21.62 -8.73
CA LEU A 716 -5.25 -22.11 -8.37
C LEU A 716 -5.49 -23.41 -9.16
N ARG A 717 -5.80 -24.50 -8.46
CA ARG A 717 -5.81 -25.87 -8.99
C ARG A 717 -7.18 -26.52 -8.80
N ASP A 718 -7.27 -27.78 -9.21
CA ASP A 718 -8.40 -28.68 -8.99
C ASP A 718 -9.68 -28.32 -9.79
N HIS A 719 -9.53 -27.59 -10.89
CA HIS A 719 -10.60 -27.38 -11.86
C HIS A 719 -10.89 -28.67 -12.64
N ALA A 720 -12.17 -29.00 -12.82
CA ALA A 720 -12.61 -30.20 -13.51
C ALA A 720 -12.54 -30.10 -15.06
N ALA A 721 -12.19 -28.93 -15.59
CA ALA A 721 -12.17 -28.64 -17.03
C ALA A 721 -11.18 -27.49 -17.32
N PRO A 722 -10.81 -27.29 -18.60
CA PRO A 722 -10.12 -26.09 -19.06
C PRO A 722 -10.78 -24.81 -18.54
N ILE A 723 -9.98 -23.85 -18.09
CA ILE A 723 -10.50 -22.56 -17.66
C ILE A 723 -10.95 -21.78 -18.89
N ALA A 724 -12.16 -21.24 -18.86
CA ALA A 724 -12.76 -20.48 -19.96
C ALA A 724 -12.85 -18.99 -19.68
N ALA A 725 -13.00 -18.60 -18.41
CA ALA A 725 -13.08 -17.19 -18.01
C ALA A 725 -12.49 -16.97 -16.62
N VAL A 726 -11.89 -15.80 -16.43
CA VAL A 726 -11.36 -15.32 -15.15
C VAL A 726 -11.74 -13.86 -14.93
N ALA A 727 -11.97 -13.48 -13.68
CA ALA A 727 -12.14 -12.08 -13.27
C ALA A 727 -11.54 -11.85 -11.89
N VAL A 728 -11.13 -10.61 -11.61
CA VAL A 728 -10.64 -10.18 -10.30
C VAL A 728 -11.53 -9.05 -9.79
N ASN A 729 -11.92 -9.11 -8.52
CA ASN A 729 -12.66 -8.04 -7.87
C ASN A 729 -11.68 -6.94 -7.42
N ASP A 730 -11.76 -5.74 -8.01
CA ASP A 730 -10.87 -4.63 -7.68
C ASP A 730 -11.12 -4.03 -6.27
N LEU A 731 -12.20 -4.41 -5.57
CA LEU A 731 -12.49 -3.97 -4.22
C LEU A 731 -12.07 -4.96 -3.12
N THR A 732 -12.07 -6.27 -3.41
CA THR A 732 -11.79 -7.32 -2.41
C THR A 732 -10.56 -8.16 -2.72
N GLY A 733 -10.11 -8.16 -3.98
CA GLY A 733 -9.03 -9.02 -4.46
C GLY A 733 -9.48 -10.46 -4.72
N ASP A 734 -10.75 -10.78 -4.51
CA ASP A 734 -11.29 -12.11 -4.79
C ASP A 734 -11.22 -12.40 -6.29
N ILE A 735 -10.94 -13.66 -6.63
CA ILE A 735 -10.74 -14.13 -7.99
C ILE A 735 -11.87 -15.10 -8.33
N ALA A 736 -12.54 -14.89 -9.46
CA ALA A 736 -13.45 -15.84 -10.04
C ALA A 736 -12.77 -16.60 -11.18
N THR A 737 -12.91 -17.92 -11.19
CA THR A 737 -12.44 -18.79 -12.28
C THR A 737 -13.60 -19.68 -12.73
N CYS A 738 -13.74 -19.86 -14.04
CA CYS A 738 -14.82 -20.63 -14.64
C CYS A 738 -14.26 -21.80 -15.45
N ALA A 739 -14.69 -23.02 -15.15
CA ALA A 739 -14.23 -24.24 -15.80
C ALA A 739 -15.43 -25.14 -16.15
N GLY A 740 -15.74 -25.28 -17.44
CA GLY A 740 -16.97 -25.94 -17.87
C GLY A 740 -18.21 -25.22 -17.33
N THR A 741 -19.03 -25.91 -16.53
CA THR A 741 -20.20 -25.32 -15.84
C THR A 741 -19.91 -24.90 -14.40
N TRP A 742 -18.66 -24.98 -13.95
CA TRP A 742 -18.28 -24.65 -12.57
C TRP A 742 -17.76 -23.22 -12.48
N LEU A 743 -18.28 -22.48 -11.50
CA LEU A 743 -17.74 -21.22 -11.02
C LEU A 743 -17.06 -21.47 -9.68
N HIS A 744 -15.80 -21.09 -9.58
CA HIS A 744 -15.02 -21.12 -8.34
C HIS A 744 -14.63 -19.70 -7.93
N LEU A 745 -14.79 -19.39 -6.65
CA LEU A 745 -14.37 -18.14 -6.02
C LEU A 745 -13.19 -18.40 -5.09
N TRP A 746 -12.18 -17.57 -5.22
CA TRP A 746 -10.92 -17.70 -4.49
C TRP A 746 -10.58 -16.38 -3.81
N SER A 747 -9.94 -16.46 -2.64
CA SER A 747 -9.24 -15.31 -2.10
C SER A 747 -8.02 -14.97 -2.95
N ILE A 748 -7.50 -13.75 -2.83
CA ILE A 748 -6.21 -13.37 -3.44
C ILE A 748 -5.05 -14.28 -2.97
N ASN A 749 -5.23 -14.90 -1.80
CA ASN A 749 -4.30 -15.85 -1.21
C ASN A 749 -4.52 -17.29 -1.69
N GLY A 750 -5.40 -17.53 -2.66
CA GLY A 750 -5.60 -18.84 -3.30
C GLY A 750 -6.36 -19.86 -2.44
N GLU A 751 -7.05 -19.39 -1.40
CA GLU A 751 -8.03 -20.20 -0.68
C GLU A 751 -9.34 -20.24 -1.46
N GLU A 752 -9.90 -21.42 -1.70
CA GLU A 752 -11.21 -21.57 -2.34
C GLU A 752 -12.32 -21.19 -1.34
N LEU A 753 -13.01 -20.08 -1.62
CA LEU A 753 -14.06 -19.54 -0.76
C LEU A 753 -15.41 -20.21 -1.01
N ALA A 754 -15.70 -20.51 -2.28
CA ALA A 754 -16.93 -21.18 -2.69
C ALA A 754 -16.80 -21.76 -4.09
N CYS A 755 -17.54 -22.82 -4.38
CA CYS A 755 -17.75 -23.30 -5.75
C CYS A 755 -19.22 -23.63 -5.99
N VAL A 756 -19.68 -23.42 -7.23
CA VAL A 756 -21.05 -23.74 -7.63
C VAL A 756 -21.07 -24.23 -9.07
N ASN A 757 -21.89 -25.25 -9.32
CA ASN A 757 -22.19 -25.71 -10.67
C ASN A 757 -23.44 -24.98 -11.18
N THR A 758 -23.29 -24.24 -12.27
CA THR A 758 -24.35 -23.40 -12.86
C THR A 758 -25.23 -24.16 -13.87
N CYS A 759 -25.05 -25.47 -14.03
CA CYS A 759 -25.87 -26.26 -14.94
C CYS A 759 -27.36 -26.24 -14.53
N VAL A 760 -28.26 -26.00 -15.48
CA VAL A 760 -29.71 -25.98 -15.23
C VAL A 760 -30.40 -27.02 -16.12
N GLY A 761 -31.11 -27.98 -15.52
CA GLY A 761 -31.91 -28.98 -16.25
C GLY A 761 -31.13 -30.21 -16.73
N ARG A 762 -31.58 -30.84 -17.83
CA ARG A 762 -30.81 -31.93 -18.48
C ARG A 762 -29.60 -31.31 -19.15
N ALA A 763 -28.48 -31.27 -18.44
CA ALA A 763 -27.21 -30.75 -18.91
C ALA A 763 -26.97 -31.16 -20.37
N ASP A 764 -27.09 -30.20 -21.28
CA ASP A 764 -26.49 -30.37 -22.59
C ASP A 764 -24.99 -30.48 -22.35
N ARG A 765 -24.35 -31.48 -22.96
CA ARG A 765 -22.90 -31.70 -22.82
C ARG A 765 -22.09 -30.51 -23.37
N MET A 766 -22.74 -29.55 -24.01
CA MET A 766 -22.15 -28.32 -24.54
C MET A 766 -22.35 -27.07 -23.67
N GLN A 767 -23.01 -27.17 -22.51
CA GLN A 767 -23.13 -26.02 -21.60
C GLN A 767 -21.77 -25.69 -21.00
N GLN A 768 -21.30 -24.45 -21.17
CA GLN A 768 -20.07 -23.94 -20.56
C GLN A 768 -20.21 -22.46 -20.25
N ILE A 769 -19.58 -22.02 -19.17
CA ILE A 769 -19.46 -20.60 -18.81
C ILE A 769 -18.43 -19.96 -19.74
N LEU A 770 -18.81 -18.85 -20.38
CA LEU A 770 -18.00 -18.11 -21.34
C LEU A 770 -17.45 -16.79 -20.79
N CYS A 771 -18.10 -16.21 -19.78
CA CYS A 771 -17.67 -14.95 -19.18
C CYS A 771 -18.11 -14.87 -17.71
N VAL A 772 -17.39 -14.05 -16.94
CA VAL A 772 -17.65 -13.81 -15.53
C VAL A 772 -17.34 -12.36 -15.13
N ALA A 773 -18.13 -11.79 -14.23
CA ALA A 773 -17.94 -10.44 -13.70
C ALA A 773 -18.42 -10.32 -12.25
N PHE A 774 -17.83 -9.40 -11.49
CA PHE A 774 -18.23 -9.05 -10.12
C PHE A 774 -19.08 -7.77 -10.08
N SER A 775 -20.01 -7.67 -9.12
CA SER A 775 -20.46 -6.36 -8.66
C SER A 775 -19.36 -5.67 -7.83
N GLN A 776 -19.07 -4.40 -8.13
CA GLN A 776 -17.95 -3.67 -7.53
C GLN A 776 -18.39 -2.28 -7.02
N CYS A 777 -19.35 -2.23 -6.08
CA CYS A 777 -19.82 -0.95 -5.53
C CYS A 777 -19.64 -0.82 -4.02
N ARG A 778 -20.05 -1.83 -3.25
CA ARG A 778 -20.01 -1.81 -1.78
C ARG A 778 -19.48 -3.15 -1.31
N GLU A 779 -18.20 -3.25 -1.04
CA GLU A 779 -17.52 -4.51 -0.68
C GLU A 779 -18.08 -5.18 0.59
N TRP A 780 -18.74 -4.41 1.47
CA TRP A 780 -19.39 -4.91 2.68
C TRP A 780 -20.83 -5.42 2.48
N ASP A 781 -21.38 -5.24 1.28
CA ASP A 781 -22.73 -5.65 0.94
C ASP A 781 -22.80 -7.16 0.74
N SER A 782 -23.58 -7.84 1.59
CA SER A 782 -23.77 -9.29 1.51
C SER A 782 -24.58 -9.73 0.29
N GLN A 783 -25.21 -8.79 -0.43
CA GLN A 783 -25.96 -9.07 -1.66
C GLN A 783 -25.13 -8.84 -2.93
N ASN A 784 -23.82 -8.60 -2.82
CA ASN A 784 -22.95 -8.59 -3.99
C ASN A 784 -23.08 -9.90 -4.78
N VAL A 785 -22.97 -9.79 -6.11
CA VAL A 785 -23.19 -10.90 -7.03
C VAL A 785 -21.97 -11.13 -7.90
N VAL A 786 -21.78 -12.40 -8.26
CA VAL A 786 -20.91 -12.83 -9.35
C VAL A 786 -21.81 -13.26 -10.50
N MET A 787 -21.65 -12.63 -11.64
CA MET A 787 -22.48 -12.84 -12.82
C MET A 787 -21.70 -13.66 -13.84
N THR A 788 -22.34 -14.70 -14.38
CA THR A 788 -21.75 -15.56 -15.43
C THR A 788 -22.65 -15.62 -16.65
N GLY A 789 -22.06 -15.66 -17.85
CA GLY A 789 -22.77 -15.98 -19.09
C GLY A 789 -22.40 -17.38 -19.58
N SER A 790 -23.37 -18.19 -19.99
CA SER A 790 -23.16 -19.56 -20.50
C SER A 790 -23.74 -19.74 -21.90
N THR A 791 -23.33 -20.82 -22.58
CA THR A 791 -23.87 -21.25 -23.89
C THR A 791 -25.33 -21.71 -23.84
#